data_AF-K8FDS0-F1
#
_entry.id   AF-K8FDS0-F1
#
_cell.length_a   1.000
_cell.length_b   1.000
_cell.length_c   1.000
_cell.angle_alpha   90.00
_cell.angle_beta   90.00
_cell.angle_gamma   90.00
#
_symmetry.space_group_name_H-M   'P 1'
#
loop_
_entity.id
_entity.type
_entity.pdbx_description
1 polymer ?
#
loop_
_entity_poly.entity_id
_entity_poly.type
_entity_poly.pdbx_seq_one_letter_code
_entity_poly.pdbx_strand_id
1 'polypeptide(L)'
;MMMMTTTTTARTTPTSSTTSSPIVYNSSRSSSNGTATTTSRVMLGRRGMMTTSDDFNSRRILFHNSNNNRSSSRNKRKSLTLRANAASASKGEVSLLDYGAGNVRSVRNAMQKLGYTVKDIKSPEDILAAKKLVFPGVGAYGSAMDILRERKLIEPLREYVLDGTKPFMGVCLGLQLLFDGSEESGGVEGLGLIPGTVTKFTGDDLIVPHIGWNVNEVKRESYLIYLQKDDPSSASVSERVYFVHSYRALPNENNKDWVLSTCDYGSEPFISAVQKGNVMATQFHPEKSGFTGLKIFDQFLSGGKSEMETSSALPSSASSDAVRKGLAKRVIACLDVRSNDAGDLVVTKGDSYDVREKSEGESGDVRNLGKPVELAKKYFDMGADEVSFLNITGYRDTPLKDAPMIDVLKLSSETVFVPLTVGGGIRDFTDSNGKHYSSLEVASAYFASGADKVSIGSDAVEVAEKFYANNEQGDGTSSIETISNRYGSQAVVISIDPRRKYETDPKNTKNKCIETKRKLGPNGEKYCWFQCTIKGGREGRDIGAYELAIAMEKLGAGEILLNCIDEDGQGNGFDHELVKMVADAVKIPVIASSGAGHPRHFSEVFGAVPACSAALAAGIFHRDEVTVKECKEDMAKSGLPTRL
;
A
#
# COMPACT_ATOMS: atom_id res chain seq x y z
N MET A 1 3.11 25.94 -66.20
CA MET A 1 2.28 24.71 -66.23
C MET A 1 1.75 24.53 -64.81
N MET A 2 0.62 25.20 -64.48
CA MET A 2 -0.68 24.60 -64.10
C MET A 2 -0.56 23.59 -62.93
N MET A 3 -1.28 23.67 -61.80
CA MET A 3 -2.48 24.42 -61.40
C MET A 3 -2.57 24.44 -59.85
N MET A 4 -3.25 25.47 -59.33
CA MET A 4 -3.73 25.60 -57.95
C MET A 4 -4.87 24.61 -57.62
N THR A 5 -5.12 24.33 -56.34
CA THR A 5 -6.46 24.57 -55.73
C THR A 5 -6.45 24.40 -54.20
N THR A 6 -6.95 25.43 -53.53
CA THR A 6 -7.44 25.49 -52.15
C THR A 6 -8.88 24.98 -52.08
N THR A 7 -9.34 24.50 -50.91
CA THR A 7 -10.78 24.37 -50.65
C THR A 7 -11.14 24.62 -49.20
N THR A 8 -11.86 25.72 -49.01
CA THR A 8 -12.65 26.13 -47.85
C THR A 8 -13.95 25.34 -47.81
N THR A 9 -14.45 24.94 -46.63
CA THR A 9 -15.87 24.56 -46.48
C THR A 9 -16.50 25.27 -45.28
N ALA A 10 -17.70 25.78 -45.55
CA ALA A 10 -18.47 26.70 -44.73
C ALA A 10 -19.46 25.97 -43.81
N ARG A 11 -19.80 26.66 -42.72
CA ARG A 11 -20.92 26.36 -41.81
C ARG A 11 -22.26 26.49 -42.53
N THR A 12 -23.15 25.53 -42.30
CA THR A 12 -24.59 25.65 -42.50
C THR A 12 -25.33 25.19 -41.23
N THR A 13 -26.21 26.06 -40.75
CA THR A 13 -27.27 25.76 -39.77
C THR A 13 -28.43 25.02 -40.44
N PRO A 14 -29.21 24.25 -39.68
CA PRO A 14 -30.65 24.42 -39.74
C PRO A 14 -31.36 24.41 -38.37
N THR A 15 -32.59 24.94 -38.41
CA THR A 15 -33.51 25.33 -37.35
C THR A 15 -34.47 24.22 -36.88
N SER A 16 -34.82 24.32 -35.58
CA SER A 16 -36.13 24.09 -34.92
C SER A 16 -36.85 22.73 -34.98
N SER A 17 -37.18 22.18 -33.79
CA SER A 17 -38.55 22.16 -33.20
C SER A 17 -38.75 20.96 -32.25
N THR A 18 -39.85 21.00 -31.45
CA THR A 18 -40.41 19.99 -30.53
C THR A 18 -39.97 20.09 -29.06
N THR A 19 -40.71 20.85 -28.24
CA THR A 19 -41.93 20.53 -27.45
C THR A 19 -41.64 20.01 -26.05
N SER A 20 -41.93 20.89 -25.10
CA SER A 20 -41.99 20.69 -23.66
C SER A 20 -43.29 19.98 -23.24
N SER A 21 -43.19 19.06 -22.28
CA SER A 21 -44.29 18.67 -21.39
C SER A 21 -43.71 18.12 -20.08
N PRO A 22 -44.18 18.59 -18.90
CA PRO A 22 -43.69 18.16 -17.60
C PRO A 22 -44.51 17.00 -17.04
N ILE A 23 -43.86 16.02 -16.41
CA ILE A 23 -44.55 15.00 -15.61
C ILE A 23 -44.43 15.37 -14.13
N VAL A 24 -45.60 15.60 -13.56
CA VAL A 24 -45.93 15.86 -12.16
C VAL A 24 -45.74 14.57 -11.34
N TYR A 25 -44.96 14.64 -10.26
CA TYR A 25 -45.06 13.69 -9.16
C TYR A 25 -46.13 14.18 -8.20
N ASN A 26 -47.19 13.38 -7.99
CA ASN A 26 -48.06 13.58 -6.86
C ASN A 26 -48.41 12.26 -6.16
N SER A 27 -48.33 12.33 -4.84
CA SER A 27 -48.54 11.30 -3.85
C SER A 27 -49.98 10.78 -3.80
N SER A 28 -50.17 9.51 -3.41
CA SER A 28 -51.36 9.12 -2.67
C SER A 28 -51.13 7.89 -1.77
N ARG A 29 -51.61 8.03 -0.53
CA ARG A 29 -51.78 7.02 0.52
C ARG A 29 -53.02 6.16 0.25
N SER A 30 -52.97 4.89 0.67
CA SER A 30 -54.04 4.13 1.36
C SER A 30 -53.37 2.85 1.92
N SER A 31 -53.32 2.53 3.22
CA SER A 31 -54.27 2.40 4.34
C SER A 31 -55.11 1.11 4.34
N SER A 32 -55.09 0.46 5.52
CA SER A 32 -55.96 -0.62 6.05
C SER A 32 -55.55 -2.07 5.70
N ASN A 33 -55.67 -3.09 6.56
CA ASN A 33 -55.92 -3.23 8.01
C ASN A 33 -55.81 -4.75 8.36
N GLY A 34 -55.53 -5.08 9.63
CA GLY A 34 -55.99 -6.31 10.31
C GLY A 34 -54.90 -7.35 10.65
N THR A 35 -54.30 -7.34 11.86
CA THR A 35 -54.72 -8.01 13.12
C THR A 35 -54.73 -9.54 13.12
N ALA A 36 -53.86 -10.18 13.92
CA ALA A 36 -54.26 -10.93 15.14
C ALA A 36 -53.08 -11.71 15.77
N THR A 37 -53.18 -11.82 17.09
CA THR A 37 -52.16 -12.16 18.08
C THR A 37 -52.33 -13.60 18.61
N THR A 38 -51.41 -14.01 19.50
CA THR A 38 -51.52 -15.06 20.57
C THR A 38 -51.01 -16.45 20.14
N THR A 39 -50.14 -17.18 20.86
CA THR A 39 -50.18 -17.48 22.31
C THR A 39 -48.85 -18.06 22.83
N SER A 40 -48.50 -17.69 24.05
CA SER A 40 -47.41 -18.24 24.88
C SER A 40 -47.75 -19.62 25.47
N ARG A 41 -46.74 -20.43 25.84
CA ARG A 41 -46.87 -21.35 26.98
C ARG A 41 -45.55 -21.59 27.71
N VAL A 42 -45.59 -21.22 28.99
CA VAL A 42 -44.63 -21.51 30.07
C VAL A 42 -44.98 -22.87 30.69
N MET A 43 -43.99 -23.62 31.19
CA MET A 43 -44.16 -24.58 32.28
C MET A 43 -42.88 -24.64 33.13
N LEU A 44 -43.06 -24.38 34.43
CA LEU A 44 -42.13 -24.49 35.55
C LEU A 44 -42.12 -25.92 36.14
N GLY A 45 -41.03 -26.30 36.81
CA GLY A 45 -41.00 -27.34 37.86
C GLY A 45 -39.58 -27.56 38.40
N ARG A 46 -39.08 -26.82 39.40
CA ARG A 46 -39.13 -26.97 40.89
C ARG A 46 -38.26 -28.10 41.51
N ARG A 47 -37.19 -27.64 42.19
CA ARG A 47 -36.60 -28.00 43.52
C ARG A 47 -36.20 -29.45 43.88
N GLY A 48 -34.97 -29.55 44.43
CA GLY A 48 -34.57 -30.50 45.48
C GLY A 48 -33.22 -30.12 46.13
N MET A 49 -33.20 -29.82 47.42
CA MET A 49 -32.03 -29.65 48.32
C MET A 49 -31.75 -30.97 49.05
N MET A 50 -30.47 -31.26 49.37
CA MET A 50 -29.96 -31.93 50.61
C MET A 50 -28.42 -32.11 50.47
N THR A 51 -27.54 -31.43 51.23
CA THR A 51 -27.03 -31.59 52.63
C THR A 51 -25.73 -32.40 52.76
N THR A 52 -24.77 -31.80 53.51
CA THR A 52 -23.71 -32.39 54.41
C THR A 52 -22.57 -33.21 53.76
N SER A 53 -21.30 -33.23 54.19
CA SER A 53 -20.61 -32.91 55.47
C SER A 53 -19.07 -33.10 55.31
N ASP A 54 -18.29 -32.43 56.17
CA ASP A 54 -17.00 -32.83 56.83
C ASP A 54 -15.72 -33.05 55.95
N ASP A 55 -14.47 -32.82 56.39
CA ASP A 55 -13.87 -32.24 57.59
C ASP A 55 -12.37 -31.94 57.35
N PHE A 56 -11.84 -30.97 58.11
CA PHE A 56 -10.50 -30.83 58.70
C PHE A 56 -9.26 -31.55 58.09
N ASN A 57 -8.18 -30.78 57.86
CA ASN A 57 -7.04 -30.87 58.78
C ASN A 57 -6.13 -29.64 58.80
N SER A 58 -5.83 -29.21 60.03
CA SER A 58 -4.93 -28.11 60.38
C SER A 58 -3.54 -28.65 60.69
N ARG A 59 -2.47 -27.98 60.26
CA ARG A 59 -1.22 -27.90 61.05
C ARG A 59 -0.56 -26.52 60.88
N ARG A 60 -0.53 -25.79 61.99
CA ARG A 60 0.16 -24.53 62.20
C ARG A 60 1.37 -24.83 63.10
N ILE A 61 2.56 -24.44 62.68
CA ILE A 61 3.75 -24.35 63.54
C ILE A 61 4.05 -22.86 63.73
N LEU A 62 4.05 -22.43 65.00
CA LEU A 62 4.54 -21.17 65.53
C LEU A 62 5.97 -21.44 66.07
N PHE A 63 6.95 -20.55 66.26
CA PHE A 63 7.09 -19.14 66.65
C PHE A 63 8.62 -18.84 66.52
N HIS A 64 9.16 -17.69 66.12
CA HIS A 64 9.44 -16.42 66.85
C HIS A 64 10.67 -15.81 66.11
N ASN A 65 11.02 -14.53 66.03
CA ASN A 65 10.43 -13.22 66.30
C ASN A 65 11.50 -12.20 65.82
N SER A 66 11.16 -11.16 65.06
CA SER A 66 11.90 -9.88 65.11
C SER A 66 11.14 -8.77 64.40
N ASN A 67 10.56 -7.91 65.24
CA ASN A 67 10.48 -6.46 65.17
C ASN A 67 10.01 -5.72 63.89
N ASN A 68 8.98 -4.90 64.18
CA ASN A 68 8.77 -3.50 63.81
C ASN A 68 7.77 -3.14 62.71
N ASN A 69 6.68 -2.55 63.22
CA ASN A 69 5.88 -1.43 62.73
C ASN A 69 5.01 -1.58 61.47
N ARG A 70 3.70 -1.65 61.76
CA ARG A 70 2.60 -1.27 60.88
C ARG A 70 2.71 0.20 60.44
N SER A 71 2.53 0.48 59.16
CA SER A 71 1.55 1.49 58.70
C SER A 71 1.15 1.25 57.23
N SER A 72 -0.05 1.73 56.90
CA SER A 72 -0.91 1.46 55.75
C SER A 72 -0.32 1.65 54.34
N SER A 73 -0.54 0.69 53.43
CA SER A 73 -0.37 0.88 51.97
C SER A 73 -1.71 1.18 51.28
N ARG A 74 -1.99 2.48 51.07
CA ARG A 74 -2.93 2.93 50.02
C ARG A 74 -2.18 2.90 48.69
N ASN A 75 -2.57 1.99 47.79
CA ASN A 75 -2.07 1.93 46.42
C ASN A 75 -2.45 3.21 45.66
N LYS A 76 -1.47 4.10 45.47
CA LYS A 76 -1.56 5.23 44.55
C LYS A 76 -1.29 4.75 43.12
N ARG A 77 -2.25 5.06 42.26
CA ARG A 77 -2.20 5.12 40.79
C ARG A 77 -0.77 5.24 40.23
N LYS A 78 -0.28 4.20 39.54
CA LYS A 78 0.77 4.35 38.53
C LYS A 78 0.10 4.80 37.24
N SER A 79 0.11 6.11 37.02
CA SER A 79 -0.05 6.70 35.69
C SER A 79 1.05 6.12 34.79
N LEU A 80 0.65 5.42 33.72
CA LEU A 80 1.51 5.20 32.56
C LEU A 80 1.63 6.55 31.82
N THR A 81 2.46 7.42 32.35
CA THR A 81 3.11 8.45 31.54
C THR A 81 4.30 7.76 30.90
N LEU A 82 4.27 7.55 29.59
CA LEU A 82 5.49 7.36 28.81
C LEU A 82 6.44 8.47 29.23
N ARG A 83 7.51 8.11 29.95
CA ARG A 83 8.61 9.03 30.18
C ARG A 83 9.14 9.38 28.79
N ALA A 84 8.92 10.64 28.40
CA ALA A 84 9.63 11.26 27.31
C ALA A 84 11.12 10.91 27.48
N ASN A 85 11.67 10.22 26.48
CA ASN A 85 13.11 10.06 26.37
C ASN A 85 13.73 11.46 26.51
N ALA A 86 14.77 11.55 27.33
CA ALA A 86 15.59 12.75 27.41
C ALA A 86 15.86 13.24 25.98
N ALA A 87 15.51 14.51 25.71
CA ALA A 87 15.70 15.11 24.40
C ALA A 87 17.20 15.04 24.05
N SER A 88 17.58 14.04 23.26
CA SER A 88 18.85 14.05 22.55
C SER A 88 18.90 15.38 21.81
N ALA A 89 19.99 16.14 21.97
CA ALA A 89 20.21 17.32 21.15
C ALA A 89 20.05 16.91 19.67
N SER A 90 19.28 17.70 18.92
CA SER A 90 19.04 17.45 17.49
C SER A 90 20.39 17.33 16.77
N LYS A 91 20.54 16.32 15.89
CA LYS A 91 21.72 16.17 15.02
C LYS A 91 21.86 17.33 14.02
N GLY A 92 20.79 18.11 13.84
CA GLY A 92 20.74 19.28 12.98
C GLY A 92 19.36 19.48 12.36
N GLU A 93 19.22 20.59 11.63
CA GLU A 93 18.02 20.91 10.88
C GLU A 93 18.14 20.48 9.41
N VAL A 94 17.04 19.95 8.86
CA VAL A 94 16.90 19.59 7.44
C VAL A 94 15.66 20.27 6.89
N SER A 95 15.81 20.99 5.78
CA SER A 95 14.69 21.60 5.08
C SER A 95 13.98 20.56 4.20
N LEU A 96 12.66 20.53 4.24
CA LEU A 96 11.82 19.59 3.49
C LEU A 96 10.91 20.34 2.52
N LEU A 97 11.05 20.04 1.23
CA LEU A 97 10.16 20.56 0.20
C LEU A 97 8.90 19.69 0.10
N ASP A 98 7.88 20.03 0.88
CA ASP A 98 6.55 19.46 0.74
C ASP A 98 5.74 20.30 -0.27
N TYR A 99 5.46 19.74 -1.44
CA TYR A 99 4.61 20.37 -2.46
C TYR A 99 3.15 19.89 -2.41
N GLY A 100 2.74 19.16 -1.37
CA GLY A 100 1.34 18.80 -1.16
C GLY A 100 0.84 17.64 -2.01
N ALA A 101 1.71 16.68 -2.35
CA ALA A 101 1.30 15.45 -3.01
C ALA A 101 1.88 14.21 -2.32
N GLY A 102 1.01 13.25 -2.02
CA GLY A 102 1.38 11.91 -1.56
C GLY A 102 1.86 11.84 -0.12
N ASN A 103 2.66 10.82 0.18
CA ASN A 103 3.10 10.48 1.53
C ASN A 103 4.45 11.12 1.90
N VAL A 104 4.48 12.43 2.06
CA VAL A 104 5.68 13.15 2.54
C VAL A 104 5.96 12.84 4.03
N ARG A 105 4.95 12.32 4.75
CA ARG A 105 5.07 11.95 6.17
C ARG A 105 6.13 10.90 6.42
N SER A 106 6.27 9.89 5.56
CA SER A 106 7.28 8.83 5.75
C SER A 106 8.71 9.37 5.70
N VAL A 107 8.98 10.32 4.78
CA VAL A 107 10.28 11.00 4.66
C VAL A 107 10.57 11.83 5.93
N ARG A 108 9.56 12.56 6.42
CA ARG A 108 9.64 13.31 7.68
C ARG A 108 9.94 12.40 8.87
N ASN A 109 9.20 11.30 9.00
CA ASN A 109 9.36 10.34 10.09
C ASN A 109 10.75 9.69 10.04
N ALA A 110 11.27 9.38 8.86
CA ALA A 110 12.62 8.85 8.71
C ALA A 110 13.68 9.85 9.22
N MET A 111 13.60 11.13 8.84
CA MET A 111 14.51 12.16 9.36
C MET A 111 14.41 12.34 10.88
N GLN A 112 13.20 12.38 11.41
CA GLN A 112 12.95 12.50 12.86
C GLN A 112 13.48 11.28 13.63
N LYS A 113 13.28 10.07 13.09
CA LYS A 113 13.78 8.82 13.65
C LYS A 113 15.31 8.81 13.72
N LEU A 114 15.97 9.44 12.74
CA LEU A 114 17.42 9.59 12.69
C LEU A 114 17.96 10.73 13.57
N GLY A 115 17.08 11.49 14.24
CA GLY A 115 17.44 12.53 15.20
C GLY A 115 17.56 13.95 14.62
N TYR A 116 17.02 14.18 13.42
CA TYR A 116 17.01 15.50 12.78
C TYR A 116 15.69 16.24 13.02
N THR A 117 15.76 17.56 13.12
CA THR A 117 14.59 18.43 13.10
C THR A 117 14.25 18.83 11.66
N VAL A 118 12.97 18.83 11.32
CA VAL A 118 12.49 19.09 9.96
C VAL A 118 11.87 20.48 9.87
N LYS A 119 12.37 21.31 8.95
CA LYS A 119 11.82 22.62 8.62
C LYS A 119 11.11 22.56 7.27
N ASP A 120 9.82 22.86 7.23
CA ASP A 120 9.08 22.90 5.97
C ASP A 120 9.44 24.13 5.13
N ILE A 121 9.64 23.93 3.83
CA ILE A 121 9.78 25.01 2.86
C ILE A 121 8.40 25.61 2.58
N LYS A 122 8.21 26.88 2.93
CA LYS A 122 6.95 27.60 2.70
C LYS A 122 7.05 28.58 1.54
N SER A 123 8.24 29.15 1.31
CA SER A 123 8.49 30.13 0.26
C SER A 123 9.79 29.87 -0.52
N PRO A 124 9.98 30.52 -1.68
CA PRO A 124 11.25 30.51 -2.44
C PRO A 124 12.50 30.78 -1.59
N GLU A 125 12.41 31.72 -0.65
CA GLU A 125 13.54 32.15 0.18
C GLU A 125 14.00 31.05 1.16
N ASP A 126 13.07 30.21 1.62
CA ASP A 126 13.41 29.08 2.48
C ASP A 126 14.32 28.07 1.77
N ILE A 127 14.21 27.93 0.44
CA ILE A 127 15.06 27.04 -0.36
C ILE A 127 16.49 27.57 -0.35
N LEU A 128 16.68 28.84 -0.67
CA LEU A 128 18.00 29.46 -0.75
C LEU A 128 18.70 29.44 0.63
N ALA A 129 17.94 29.64 1.70
CA ALA A 129 18.41 29.59 3.08
C ALA A 129 18.69 28.17 3.61
N ALA A 130 18.23 27.12 2.93
CA ALA A 130 18.35 25.75 3.41
C ALA A 130 19.83 25.31 3.51
N LYS A 131 20.24 24.82 4.68
CA LYS A 131 21.59 24.24 4.84
C LYS A 131 21.69 22.83 4.28
N LYS A 132 20.59 22.10 4.30
CA LYS A 132 20.38 20.77 3.70
C LYS A 132 18.94 20.74 3.21
N LEU A 133 18.72 20.29 1.99
CA LEU A 133 17.39 20.24 1.37
C LEU A 133 17.06 18.81 0.96
N VAL A 134 15.91 18.32 1.39
CA VAL A 134 15.31 17.09 0.91
C VAL A 134 14.09 17.47 0.08
N PHE A 135 14.06 17.00 -1.17
CA PHE A 135 12.92 17.12 -2.07
C PHE A 135 12.37 15.73 -2.38
N PRO A 136 11.40 15.25 -1.59
CA PRO A 136 10.68 14.04 -1.96
C PRO A 136 9.63 14.35 -3.01
N GLY A 137 9.32 13.39 -3.87
CA GLY A 137 8.12 13.50 -4.66
C GLY A 137 7.46 12.17 -5.01
N VAL A 138 6.13 12.22 -4.98
CA VAL A 138 5.18 11.14 -5.24
C VAL A 138 4.08 11.72 -6.11
N GLY A 139 3.62 10.94 -7.09
CA GLY A 139 2.54 11.33 -7.99
C GLY A 139 3.00 11.65 -9.40
N ALA A 140 2.09 12.24 -10.18
CA ALA A 140 2.35 12.53 -11.59
C ALA A 140 3.28 13.74 -11.78
N TYR A 141 4.23 13.62 -12.70
CA TYR A 141 5.24 14.62 -13.05
C TYR A 141 4.63 15.97 -13.42
N GLY A 142 3.63 15.98 -14.31
CA GLY A 142 2.96 17.22 -14.72
C GLY A 142 2.36 17.97 -13.54
N SER A 143 1.64 17.26 -12.66
CA SER A 143 1.03 17.85 -11.47
C SER A 143 2.07 18.43 -10.50
N ALA A 144 3.24 17.78 -10.35
CA ALA A 144 4.30 18.32 -9.51
C ALA A 144 4.92 19.59 -10.11
N MET A 145 5.20 19.61 -11.42
CA MET A 145 5.74 20.79 -12.10
C MET A 145 4.78 21.98 -12.07
N ASP A 146 3.48 21.74 -12.20
CA ASP A 146 2.46 22.81 -12.08
C ASP A 146 2.49 23.43 -10.68
N ILE A 147 2.56 22.62 -9.62
CA ILE A 147 2.65 23.13 -8.24
C ILE A 147 3.96 23.90 -8.01
N LEU A 148 5.10 23.39 -8.51
CA LEU A 148 6.38 24.10 -8.40
C LEU A 148 6.34 25.45 -9.12
N ARG A 149 5.67 25.54 -10.27
CA ARG A 149 5.49 26.77 -11.05
C ARG A 149 4.57 27.75 -10.32
N GLU A 150 3.42 27.29 -9.85
CA GLU A 150 2.44 28.10 -9.09
C GLU A 150 3.06 28.69 -7.82
N ARG A 151 3.86 27.90 -7.10
CA ARG A 151 4.55 28.33 -5.89
C ARG A 151 5.87 29.07 -6.16
N LYS A 152 6.26 29.26 -7.42
CA LYS A 152 7.48 29.95 -7.87
C LYS A 152 8.77 29.33 -7.28
N LEU A 153 8.82 28.00 -7.19
CA LEU A 153 9.91 27.25 -6.56
C LEU A 153 10.97 26.76 -7.57
N ILE A 154 10.68 26.80 -8.87
CA ILE A 154 11.56 26.28 -9.93
C ILE A 154 12.94 26.93 -9.94
N GLU A 155 13.03 28.26 -10.07
CA GLU A 155 14.33 28.95 -10.13
C GLU A 155 15.13 28.84 -8.82
N PRO A 156 14.56 29.03 -7.62
CA PRO A 156 15.27 28.79 -6.36
C PRO A 156 15.83 27.36 -6.24
N LEU A 157 15.09 26.34 -6.72
CA LEU A 157 15.57 24.96 -6.74
C LEU A 157 16.73 24.80 -7.72
N ARG A 158 16.61 25.33 -8.93
CA ARG A 158 17.70 25.32 -9.93
C ARG A 158 18.95 25.97 -9.36
N GLU A 159 18.82 27.15 -8.75
CA GLU A 159 19.94 27.87 -8.12
C GLU A 159 20.59 27.03 -7.00
N TYR A 160 19.78 26.46 -6.10
CA TYR A 160 20.28 25.61 -5.02
C TYR A 160 21.06 24.40 -5.51
N VAL A 161 20.52 23.71 -6.51
CA VAL A 161 21.12 22.49 -7.06
C VAL A 161 22.36 22.81 -7.89
N LEU A 162 22.36 23.90 -8.67
CA LEU A 162 23.51 24.32 -9.48
C LEU A 162 24.68 24.81 -8.63
N ASP A 163 24.41 25.48 -7.49
CA ASP A 163 25.44 25.84 -6.52
C ASP A 163 26.21 24.59 -6.05
N GLY A 164 25.49 23.51 -5.74
CA GLY A 164 26.05 22.18 -5.49
C GLY A 164 26.96 22.08 -4.26
N THR A 165 27.15 23.18 -3.51
CA THR A 165 27.96 23.20 -2.28
C THR A 165 27.16 22.74 -1.07
N LYS A 166 25.83 22.92 -1.09
CA LYS A 166 24.91 22.53 -0.02
C LYS A 166 24.26 21.17 -0.33
N PRO A 167 24.09 20.27 0.66
CA PRO A 167 23.45 18.96 0.44
C PRO A 167 22.02 19.06 -0.09
N PHE A 168 21.77 18.38 -1.21
CA PHE A 168 20.44 18.19 -1.80
C PHE A 168 20.16 16.69 -1.97
N MET A 169 18.98 16.22 -1.55
CA MET A 169 18.49 14.87 -1.81
C MET A 169 17.14 14.90 -2.52
N GLY A 170 17.11 14.52 -3.79
CA GLY A 170 15.87 14.23 -4.51
C GLY A 170 15.42 12.78 -4.29
N VAL A 171 14.13 12.52 -4.04
CA VAL A 171 13.59 11.16 -3.91
C VAL A 171 12.46 10.93 -4.92
N CYS A 172 12.59 9.84 -5.68
CA CYS A 172 11.65 9.40 -6.73
C CYS A 172 11.35 10.50 -7.75
N LEU A 173 10.21 11.18 -7.63
CA LEU A 173 9.90 12.29 -8.52
C LEU A 173 10.90 13.45 -8.34
N GLY A 174 11.45 13.63 -7.14
CA GLY A 174 12.54 14.58 -6.90
C GLY A 174 13.82 14.28 -7.69
N LEU A 175 14.07 13.03 -8.08
CA LEU A 175 15.12 12.68 -9.07
C LEU A 175 14.66 13.05 -10.48
N GLN A 176 13.45 12.62 -10.86
CA GLN A 176 12.94 12.76 -12.23
C GLN A 176 12.83 14.22 -12.66
N LEU A 177 12.42 15.11 -11.76
CA LEU A 177 12.29 16.54 -12.03
C LEU A 177 13.63 17.22 -12.32
N LEU A 178 14.78 16.64 -11.96
CA LEU A 178 16.09 17.20 -12.30
C LEU A 178 16.42 17.10 -13.80
N PHE A 179 15.74 16.21 -14.52
CA PHE A 179 15.98 15.96 -15.94
C PHE A 179 15.35 17.04 -16.84
N ASP A 180 15.58 16.96 -18.16
CA ASP A 180 15.05 17.92 -19.14
C ASP A 180 13.51 17.90 -19.20
N GLY A 181 12.90 16.75 -18.94
CA GLY A 181 11.45 16.59 -18.91
C GLY A 181 11.01 15.15 -18.74
N SER A 182 9.71 14.92 -18.85
CA SER A 182 9.09 13.59 -18.83
C SER A 182 8.04 13.45 -19.91
N GLU A 183 7.95 12.27 -20.52
CA GLU A 183 6.84 11.88 -21.40
C GLU A 183 5.53 11.64 -20.63
N GLU A 184 5.59 11.55 -19.30
CA GLU A 184 4.40 11.51 -18.46
C GLU A 184 3.54 12.76 -18.71
N SER A 185 2.22 12.57 -18.77
CA SER A 185 1.24 13.65 -19.02
C SER A 185 1.41 14.40 -20.36
N GLY A 186 1.95 13.74 -21.39
CA GLY A 186 1.99 14.30 -22.76
C GLY A 186 3.19 15.19 -23.06
N GLY A 187 4.25 15.12 -22.23
CA GLY A 187 5.48 15.88 -22.42
C GLY A 187 5.50 17.15 -21.58
N VAL A 188 6.18 17.10 -20.44
CA VAL A 188 6.34 18.25 -19.53
C VAL A 188 7.83 18.51 -19.29
N GLU A 189 8.25 19.76 -19.46
CA GLU A 189 9.62 20.21 -19.15
C GLU A 189 9.90 20.11 -17.66
N GLY A 190 11.11 19.67 -17.32
CA GLY A 190 11.61 19.55 -15.96
C GLY A 190 12.39 20.76 -15.51
N LEU A 191 13.23 20.55 -14.50
CA LEU A 191 14.20 21.56 -14.07
C LEU A 191 15.36 21.69 -15.04
N GLY A 192 15.61 20.76 -15.97
CA GLY A 192 16.64 20.90 -17.01
C GLY A 192 18.06 21.04 -16.46
N LEU A 193 18.38 20.24 -15.44
CA LEU A 193 19.69 20.21 -14.76
C LEU A 193 20.53 19.00 -15.17
N ILE A 194 19.87 17.91 -15.56
CA ILE A 194 20.47 16.65 -16.01
C ILE A 194 19.96 16.34 -17.43
N PRO A 195 20.85 16.18 -18.42
CA PRO A 195 20.41 15.85 -19.77
C PRO A 195 19.65 14.52 -19.87
N GLY A 196 18.54 14.53 -20.60
CA GLY A 196 17.72 13.36 -20.90
C GLY A 196 16.25 13.54 -20.49
N THR A 197 15.40 12.72 -21.10
CA THR A 197 13.95 12.69 -20.83
C THR A 197 13.61 11.45 -20.03
N VAL A 198 12.74 11.60 -19.04
CA VAL A 198 12.13 10.49 -18.32
C VAL A 198 11.05 9.86 -19.20
N THR A 199 11.21 8.59 -19.55
CA THR A 199 10.31 7.88 -20.47
C THR A 199 9.66 6.68 -19.78
N LYS A 200 8.55 6.15 -20.31
CA LYS A 200 7.85 5.00 -19.72
C LYS A 200 8.61 3.70 -19.98
N PHE A 201 8.53 2.71 -19.08
CA PHE A 201 8.93 1.33 -19.41
C PHE A 201 8.11 0.79 -20.59
N THR A 202 8.76 0.09 -21.53
CA THR A 202 8.16 -0.31 -22.82
C THR A 202 8.33 -1.78 -23.18
N GLY A 203 9.17 -2.53 -22.47
CA GLY A 203 9.44 -3.94 -22.77
C GLY A 203 8.16 -4.79 -22.69
N ASP A 204 7.95 -5.63 -23.71
CA ASP A 204 6.74 -6.47 -23.84
C ASP A 204 6.58 -7.49 -22.71
N ASP A 205 7.71 -7.88 -22.09
CA ASP A 205 7.80 -8.81 -20.97
C ASP A 205 7.72 -8.12 -19.59
N LEU A 206 7.69 -6.78 -19.56
CA LEU A 206 7.66 -6.02 -18.31
C LEU A 206 6.25 -5.90 -17.75
N ILE A 207 6.18 -6.03 -16.43
CA ILE A 207 5.00 -5.69 -15.64
C ILE A 207 5.18 -4.23 -15.18
N VAL A 208 4.30 -3.31 -15.57
CA VAL A 208 4.46 -1.87 -15.31
C VAL A 208 3.22 -1.35 -14.60
N PRO A 209 3.32 -0.66 -13.45
CA PRO A 209 4.53 -0.10 -12.82
C PRO A 209 5.54 -1.13 -12.28
N HIS A 210 6.82 -0.73 -12.25
CA HIS A 210 7.86 -1.42 -11.50
C HIS A 210 7.62 -1.19 -10.00
N ILE A 211 7.04 -2.19 -9.33
CA ILE A 211 6.71 -2.18 -7.89
C ILE A 211 7.47 -3.28 -7.17
N GLY A 212 8.44 -2.91 -6.33
CA GLY A 212 9.07 -3.84 -5.40
C GLY A 212 10.54 -3.57 -5.13
N TRP A 213 11.25 -4.62 -4.75
CA TRP A 213 12.59 -4.55 -4.16
C TRP A 213 13.65 -5.00 -5.15
N ASN A 214 14.45 -4.06 -5.66
CA ASN A 214 15.46 -4.34 -6.67
C ASN A 214 16.87 -3.96 -6.18
N VAL A 215 17.89 -4.35 -6.93
CA VAL A 215 19.30 -4.21 -6.57
C VAL A 215 19.95 -3.11 -7.41
N ASN A 216 20.73 -2.26 -6.75
CA ASN A 216 21.50 -1.24 -7.43
C ASN A 216 22.80 -1.81 -8.01
N GLU A 217 23.07 -1.48 -9.26
CA GLU A 217 24.38 -1.65 -9.87
C GLU A 217 25.18 -0.36 -9.76
N VAL A 218 26.15 -0.35 -8.85
CA VAL A 218 26.98 0.83 -8.56
C VAL A 218 27.97 1.08 -9.69
N LYS A 219 27.87 2.25 -10.34
CA LYS A 219 28.77 2.65 -11.44
C LYS A 219 29.98 3.44 -10.95
N ARG A 220 29.85 4.13 -9.82
CA ARG A 220 30.97 4.78 -9.11
C ARG A 220 30.74 4.84 -7.61
N GLU A 221 31.80 5.04 -6.85
CA GLU A 221 31.72 5.20 -5.40
C GLU A 221 31.23 6.59 -5.01
N SER A 222 30.54 6.66 -3.87
CA SER A 222 30.07 7.90 -3.26
C SER A 222 30.66 8.07 -1.88
N TYR A 223 31.04 9.30 -1.54
CA TYR A 223 31.40 9.69 -0.18
C TYR A 223 30.19 10.12 0.66
N LEU A 224 29.00 10.24 0.05
CA LEU A 224 27.76 10.67 0.73
C LEU A 224 26.94 9.46 1.20
N ILE A 225 26.91 8.38 0.43
CA ILE A 225 26.20 7.14 0.76
C ILE A 225 27.05 5.93 0.40
N TYR A 226 26.80 4.82 1.09
CA TYR A 226 27.28 3.50 0.71
C TYR A 226 26.15 2.72 0.05
N LEU A 227 26.40 2.26 -1.18
CA LEU A 227 25.58 1.25 -1.84
C LEU A 227 26.43 0.00 -1.99
N GLN A 228 25.91 -1.14 -1.53
CA GLN A 228 26.61 -2.41 -1.65
C GLN A 228 26.85 -2.74 -3.12
N LYS A 229 28.11 -2.97 -3.49
CA LYS A 229 28.45 -3.55 -4.79
C LYS A 229 28.09 -5.03 -4.77
N ASP A 230 27.42 -5.52 -5.82
CA ASP A 230 27.19 -6.96 -5.96
C ASP A 230 28.55 -7.65 -6.13
N ASP A 231 28.92 -8.48 -5.15
CA ASP A 231 30.15 -9.28 -5.16
C ASP A 231 29.77 -10.77 -5.19
N PRO A 232 29.79 -11.42 -6.37
CA PRO A 232 29.44 -12.84 -6.52
C PRO A 232 30.25 -13.78 -5.62
N SER A 233 31.45 -13.35 -5.18
CA SER A 233 32.31 -14.12 -4.27
C SER A 233 31.97 -13.94 -2.78
N SER A 234 31.18 -12.92 -2.45
CA SER A 234 30.67 -12.68 -1.11
C SER A 234 29.43 -13.53 -0.82
N ALA A 235 29.40 -14.14 0.36
CA ALA A 235 28.22 -14.80 0.91
C ALA A 235 27.13 -13.82 1.40
N SER A 236 27.39 -12.51 1.36
CA SER A 236 26.42 -11.48 1.74
C SER A 236 25.30 -11.36 0.71
N VAL A 237 24.04 -11.44 1.17
CA VAL A 237 22.86 -11.14 0.36
C VAL A 237 22.92 -9.68 -0.11
N SER A 238 22.59 -9.41 -1.37
CA SER A 238 22.53 -8.05 -1.92
C SER A 238 21.46 -7.20 -1.20
N GLU A 239 21.86 -6.05 -0.69
CA GLU A 239 20.97 -5.02 -0.14
C GLU A 239 19.98 -4.56 -1.22
N ARG A 240 18.67 -4.74 -0.97
CA ARG A 240 17.60 -4.34 -1.89
C ARG A 240 16.92 -3.06 -1.41
N VAL A 241 16.54 -2.21 -2.36
CA VAL A 241 15.80 -0.96 -2.11
C VAL A 241 14.47 -0.97 -2.87
N TYR A 242 13.51 -0.19 -2.39
CA TYR A 242 12.12 -0.18 -2.87
C TYR A 242 11.91 0.83 -3.99
N PHE A 243 11.43 0.35 -5.13
CA PHE A 243 11.04 1.12 -6.31
C PHE A 243 9.53 1.02 -6.54
N VAL A 244 8.93 2.13 -6.99
CA VAL A 244 7.50 2.21 -7.29
C VAL A 244 7.25 3.27 -8.37
N HIS A 245 7.40 2.90 -9.65
CA HIS A 245 7.33 3.85 -10.76
C HIS A 245 7.02 3.20 -12.12
N SER A 246 6.33 3.94 -13.00
CA SER A 246 6.11 3.56 -14.41
C SER A 246 7.11 4.20 -15.37
N TYR A 247 7.71 5.32 -14.95
CA TYR A 247 8.59 6.17 -15.74
C TYR A 247 10.00 6.16 -15.16
N ARG A 248 11.02 6.22 -16.01
CA ARG A 248 12.43 6.11 -15.62
C ARG A 248 13.34 6.93 -16.53
N ALA A 249 14.45 7.40 -15.98
CA ALA A 249 15.52 8.05 -16.74
C ALA A 249 16.55 7.01 -17.19
N LEU A 250 17.08 7.18 -18.42
CA LEU A 250 18.08 6.28 -19.00
C LEU A 250 19.49 6.88 -18.90
N PRO A 251 20.53 6.07 -18.62
CA PRO A 251 21.91 6.53 -18.71
C PRO A 251 22.27 6.82 -20.17
N ASN A 252 22.97 7.92 -20.42
CA ASN A 252 23.49 8.29 -21.74
C ASN A 252 24.80 9.09 -21.61
N GLU A 253 25.47 9.34 -22.72
CA GLU A 253 26.76 10.06 -22.73
C GLU A 253 26.70 11.47 -22.13
N ASN A 254 25.57 12.17 -22.26
CA ASN A 254 25.40 13.54 -21.78
C ASN A 254 25.12 13.61 -20.26
N ASN A 255 24.68 12.51 -19.63
CA ASN A 255 24.41 12.46 -18.20
C ASN A 255 25.34 11.52 -17.41
N LYS A 256 26.33 10.88 -18.05
CA LYS A 256 27.23 9.92 -17.41
C LYS A 256 27.92 10.43 -16.15
N ASP A 257 28.27 11.71 -16.09
CA ASP A 257 28.95 12.32 -14.92
C ASP A 257 28.03 12.43 -13.70
N TRP A 258 26.72 12.34 -13.90
CA TRP A 258 25.72 12.31 -12.85
C TRP A 258 25.46 10.89 -12.34
N VAL A 259 25.48 9.89 -13.22
CA VAL A 259 25.05 8.52 -12.87
C VAL A 259 25.91 7.98 -11.71
N LEU A 260 25.25 7.63 -10.61
CA LEU A 260 25.88 6.98 -9.45
C LEU A 260 25.67 5.47 -9.50
N SER A 261 24.42 5.06 -9.74
CA SER A 261 24.05 3.67 -9.91
C SER A 261 22.91 3.52 -10.92
N THR A 262 22.86 2.35 -11.53
CA THR A 262 21.74 1.90 -12.36
C THR A 262 21.02 0.73 -11.71
N CYS A 263 19.91 0.33 -12.28
CA CYS A 263 19.20 -0.87 -11.93
C CYS A 263 18.60 -1.45 -13.22
N ASP A 264 18.54 -2.77 -13.33
CA ASP A 264 17.89 -3.43 -14.46
C ASP A 264 16.46 -3.82 -14.07
N TYR A 265 15.53 -3.59 -14.99
CA TYR A 265 14.17 -4.13 -14.91
C TYR A 265 13.84 -4.86 -16.21
N GLY A 266 13.81 -6.19 -16.14
CA GLY A 266 13.88 -7.06 -17.31
C GLY A 266 15.13 -6.75 -18.14
N SER A 267 14.94 -6.41 -19.41
CA SER A 267 16.03 -6.02 -20.32
C SER A 267 16.33 -4.52 -20.33
N GLU A 268 15.55 -3.69 -19.62
CA GLU A 268 15.70 -2.24 -19.62
C GLU A 268 16.51 -1.74 -18.41
N PRO A 269 17.74 -1.21 -18.62
CA PRO A 269 18.49 -0.54 -17.55
C PRO A 269 17.91 0.86 -17.32
N PHE A 270 17.98 1.34 -16.08
CA PHE A 270 17.60 2.71 -15.74
C PHE A 270 18.47 3.30 -14.64
N ILE A 271 18.52 4.62 -14.57
CA ILE A 271 19.24 5.34 -13.52
C ILE A 271 18.50 5.15 -12.19
N SER A 272 19.15 4.51 -11.23
CA SER A 272 18.59 4.32 -9.89
C SER A 272 19.04 5.38 -8.89
N ALA A 273 20.22 5.97 -9.10
CA ALA A 273 20.68 7.14 -8.36
C ALA A 273 21.63 8.01 -9.19
N VAL A 274 21.62 9.31 -8.89
CA VAL A 274 22.53 10.32 -9.44
C VAL A 274 23.25 11.07 -8.33
N GLN A 275 24.42 11.61 -8.65
CA GLN A 275 25.17 12.50 -7.78
C GLN A 275 25.97 13.54 -8.57
N LYS A 276 26.13 14.76 -8.06
CA LYS A 276 27.17 15.70 -8.52
C LYS A 276 27.49 16.67 -7.39
N GLY A 277 28.75 16.69 -6.94
CA GLY A 277 29.09 17.41 -5.71
C GLY A 277 28.26 16.89 -4.53
N ASN A 278 27.58 17.81 -3.84
CA ASN A 278 26.67 17.50 -2.71
C ASN A 278 25.20 17.30 -3.13
N VAL A 279 24.91 17.31 -4.44
CA VAL A 279 23.59 16.99 -4.98
C VAL A 279 23.51 15.49 -5.19
N MET A 280 22.49 14.86 -4.64
CA MET A 280 22.17 13.45 -4.82
C MET A 280 20.68 13.31 -5.10
N ALA A 281 20.30 12.29 -5.87
CA ALA A 281 18.91 11.87 -5.93
C ALA A 281 18.80 10.38 -6.18
N THR A 282 17.71 9.77 -5.72
CA THR A 282 17.42 8.33 -5.89
C THR A 282 16.05 8.14 -6.53
N GLN A 283 15.95 7.17 -7.45
CA GLN A 283 14.66 6.75 -8.02
C GLN A 283 13.90 5.87 -7.03
N PHE A 284 14.62 5.08 -6.22
CA PHE A 284 14.05 4.35 -5.11
C PHE A 284 13.72 5.27 -3.92
N HIS A 285 12.86 4.78 -3.03
CA HIS A 285 12.42 5.46 -1.82
C HIS A 285 13.22 4.97 -0.60
N PRO A 286 14.26 5.69 -0.14
CA PRO A 286 15.02 5.28 1.05
C PRO A 286 14.14 5.20 2.30
N GLU A 287 13.16 6.08 2.47
CA GLU A 287 12.20 6.04 3.57
C GLU A 287 11.24 4.83 3.54
N LYS A 288 11.17 4.13 2.40
CA LYS A 288 10.41 2.88 2.22
C LYS A 288 11.27 1.65 2.00
N SER A 289 12.59 1.81 2.11
CA SER A 289 13.54 0.72 1.86
C SER A 289 13.95 -0.02 3.14
N GLY A 290 13.15 0.09 4.21
CA GLY A 290 13.43 -0.48 5.53
C GLY A 290 14.74 0.01 6.13
N PHE A 291 15.45 -0.85 6.85
CA PHE A 291 16.70 -0.49 7.52
C PHE A 291 17.82 -0.08 6.54
N THR A 292 17.93 -0.75 5.40
CA THR A 292 18.85 -0.36 4.30
C THR A 292 18.59 1.08 3.86
N GLY A 293 17.32 1.42 3.67
CA GLY A 293 16.90 2.75 3.31
C GLY A 293 17.21 3.83 4.35
N LEU A 294 16.91 3.54 5.62
CA LEU A 294 17.25 4.43 6.74
C LEU A 294 18.75 4.68 6.85
N LYS A 295 19.58 3.66 6.61
CA LYS A 295 21.05 3.77 6.59
C LYS A 295 21.53 4.68 5.45
N ILE A 296 21.01 4.50 4.24
CA ILE A 296 21.32 5.38 3.09
C ILE A 296 20.96 6.82 3.43
N PHE A 297 19.81 7.04 4.04
CA PHE A 297 19.33 8.37 4.38
C PHE A 297 20.16 9.01 5.51
N ASP A 298 20.52 8.26 6.55
CA ASP A 298 21.41 8.72 7.63
C ASP A 298 22.79 9.10 7.11
N GLN A 299 23.37 8.30 6.20
CA GLN A 299 24.65 8.59 5.58
C GLN A 299 24.61 9.92 4.80
N PHE A 300 23.57 10.14 3.99
CA PHE A 300 23.40 11.41 3.30
C PHE A 300 23.29 12.58 4.30
N LEU A 301 22.40 12.46 5.31
CA LEU A 301 22.13 13.54 6.27
C LEU A 301 23.32 13.84 7.19
N SER A 302 24.20 12.87 7.44
CA SER A 302 25.42 13.01 8.22
C SER A 302 26.65 13.43 7.39
N GLY A 303 26.52 13.52 6.06
CA GLY A 303 27.63 13.85 5.16
C GLY A 303 28.66 12.73 5.04
N GLY A 304 28.21 11.48 4.96
CA GLY A 304 29.04 10.28 4.81
C GLY A 304 29.54 9.66 6.12
N LYS A 305 29.19 10.24 7.28
CA LYS A 305 29.61 9.78 8.61
C LYS A 305 28.46 9.12 9.35
N SER A 306 28.10 7.88 8.98
CA SER A 306 27.07 7.15 9.71
C SER A 306 27.68 6.31 10.85
N GLU A 307 27.08 6.42 12.04
CA GLU A 307 27.36 5.56 13.21
C GLU A 307 26.47 4.30 13.21
N MET A 308 25.59 4.14 12.21
CA MET A 308 24.71 2.99 12.12
C MET A 308 25.54 1.75 11.74
N GLU A 309 25.68 0.83 12.69
CA GLU A 309 26.47 -0.40 12.50
C GLU A 309 26.00 -1.16 11.25
N THR A 310 26.97 -1.68 10.49
CA THR A 310 26.71 -2.68 9.46
C THR A 310 26.23 -3.96 10.15
N SER A 311 24.91 -4.19 10.17
CA SER A 311 24.35 -5.44 10.67
C SER A 311 25.03 -6.63 10.01
N SER A 312 25.46 -7.57 10.85
CA SER A 312 26.19 -8.79 10.55
C SER A 312 25.54 -9.64 9.45
N ALA A 313 26.38 -10.24 8.62
CA ALA A 313 26.02 -11.20 7.59
C ALA A 313 24.99 -12.23 8.08
N LEU A 314 23.89 -12.36 7.34
CA LEU A 314 23.01 -13.54 7.42
C LEU A 314 23.79 -14.79 6.96
N PRO A 315 23.44 -15.98 7.46
CA PRO A 315 24.15 -17.22 7.16
C PRO A 315 24.20 -17.54 5.66
N SER A 316 25.37 -18.05 5.26
CA SER A 316 25.91 -18.18 3.90
C SER A 316 25.32 -19.30 3.03
N SER A 317 24.00 -19.45 2.94
CA SER A 317 23.41 -20.60 2.21
C SER A 317 22.65 -20.26 0.92
N ALA A 318 22.49 -19.00 0.54
CA ALA A 318 21.80 -18.62 -0.70
C ALA A 318 22.81 -18.22 -1.79
N SER A 319 23.31 -19.21 -2.54
CA SER A 319 24.44 -19.05 -3.45
C SER A 319 24.07 -18.92 -4.93
N SER A 320 22.80 -18.75 -5.30
CA SER A 320 22.42 -18.64 -6.72
C SER A 320 22.26 -17.19 -7.16
N ASP A 321 22.76 -16.86 -8.36
CA ASP A 321 22.59 -15.53 -9.00
C ASP A 321 21.11 -15.13 -9.10
N ALA A 322 20.20 -16.11 -9.20
CA ALA A 322 18.77 -15.91 -9.22
C ALA A 322 18.23 -15.28 -7.91
N VAL A 323 18.80 -15.59 -6.74
CA VAL A 323 18.40 -14.94 -5.48
C VAL A 323 18.98 -13.52 -5.38
N ARG A 324 20.15 -13.30 -5.99
CA ARG A 324 20.96 -12.07 -5.87
C ARG A 324 20.55 -10.95 -6.81
N LYS A 325 19.91 -11.26 -7.95
CA LYS A 325 19.56 -10.29 -9.00
C LYS A 325 18.05 -10.21 -9.25
N GLY A 326 17.62 -9.22 -10.03
CA GLY A 326 16.23 -9.02 -10.45
C GLY A 326 15.28 -8.52 -9.36
N LEU A 327 14.02 -8.29 -9.70
CA LEU A 327 12.99 -7.82 -8.76
C LEU A 327 12.60 -8.94 -7.77
N ALA A 328 12.63 -8.64 -6.46
CA ALA A 328 12.24 -9.61 -5.44
C ALA A 328 10.74 -9.96 -5.54
N LYS A 329 10.42 -11.23 -5.33
CA LYS A 329 9.05 -11.67 -5.04
C LYS A 329 8.66 -11.16 -3.66
N ARG A 330 7.57 -10.38 -3.59
CA ARG A 330 7.17 -9.68 -2.36
C ARG A 330 6.29 -10.55 -1.48
N VAL A 331 6.55 -10.50 -0.18
CA VAL A 331 5.67 -11.03 0.88
C VAL A 331 4.97 -9.88 1.58
N ILE A 332 3.65 -9.80 1.40
CA ILE A 332 2.80 -8.76 1.97
C ILE A 332 2.11 -9.29 3.23
N ALA A 333 2.23 -8.57 4.33
CA ALA A 333 1.51 -8.88 5.57
C ALA A 333 0.26 -8.01 5.67
N CYS A 334 -0.89 -8.63 5.85
CA CYS A 334 -2.18 -7.94 5.89
C CYS A 334 -2.80 -8.01 7.29
N LEU A 335 -3.52 -6.96 7.70
CA LEU A 335 -4.33 -6.95 8.92
C LEU A 335 -5.70 -6.31 8.71
N ASP A 336 -6.72 -6.91 9.32
CA ASP A 336 -8.06 -6.37 9.40
C ASP A 336 -8.14 -5.36 10.55
N VAL A 337 -8.63 -4.16 10.27
CA VAL A 337 -8.89 -3.13 11.29
C VAL A 337 -10.40 -2.98 11.47
N ARG A 338 -10.88 -3.31 12.66
CA ARG A 338 -12.30 -3.28 13.03
C ARG A 338 -12.53 -2.45 14.28
N SER A 339 -13.76 -2.00 14.49
CA SER A 339 -14.20 -1.39 15.75
C SER A 339 -14.90 -2.44 16.61
N ASN A 340 -14.54 -2.56 17.90
CA ASN A 340 -15.30 -3.36 18.87
C ASN A 340 -16.49 -2.57 19.45
N ASP A 341 -17.28 -3.18 20.33
CA ASP A 341 -18.45 -2.57 20.97
C ASP A 341 -18.10 -1.36 21.86
N ALA A 342 -16.86 -1.27 22.34
CA ALA A 342 -16.35 -0.12 23.09
C ALA A 342 -15.84 1.01 22.18
N GLY A 343 -15.82 0.82 20.85
CA GLY A 343 -15.29 1.78 19.88
C GLY A 343 -13.76 1.76 19.73
N ASP A 344 -13.08 0.79 20.33
CA ASP A 344 -11.64 0.57 20.14
C ASP A 344 -11.36 -0.09 18.79
N LEU A 345 -10.17 0.18 18.25
CA LEU A 345 -9.72 -0.52 17.06
C LEU A 345 -9.03 -1.84 17.43
N VAL A 346 -9.52 -2.93 16.85
CA VAL A 346 -9.04 -4.29 17.09
C VAL A 346 -8.68 -4.97 15.78
N VAL A 347 -7.84 -6.01 15.89
CA VAL A 347 -7.48 -6.89 14.77
C VAL A 347 -8.05 -8.27 15.02
N THR A 348 -8.73 -8.84 14.03
CA THR A 348 -9.28 -10.19 14.11
C THR A 348 -8.18 -11.23 13.95
N LYS A 349 -8.04 -12.11 14.95
CA LYS A 349 -7.32 -13.38 14.78
C LYS A 349 -8.23 -14.25 13.91
N GLY A 350 -7.92 -14.32 12.61
CA GLY A 350 -8.75 -14.98 11.61
C GLY A 350 -9.32 -16.31 12.12
N ASP A 351 -10.64 -16.40 12.01
CA ASP A 351 -11.57 -17.52 12.23
C ASP A 351 -12.73 -17.00 13.09
N SER A 352 -13.86 -16.71 12.43
CA SER A 352 -15.13 -16.15 12.91
C SER A 352 -15.29 -14.62 12.84
N TYR A 353 -16.37 -14.23 12.14
CA TYR A 353 -16.93 -12.87 12.02
C TYR A 353 -17.51 -12.33 13.34
N ASP A 354 -17.25 -12.96 14.50
CA ASP A 354 -17.96 -12.69 15.76
C ASP A 354 -16.94 -12.53 16.91
N VAL A 355 -16.22 -11.40 16.93
CA VAL A 355 -15.39 -11.01 18.08
C VAL A 355 -16.28 -10.26 19.07
N ARG A 356 -17.12 -10.99 19.80
CA ARG A 356 -17.81 -10.47 20.99
C ARG A 356 -16.87 -10.58 22.18
N GLU A 357 -15.96 -9.62 22.34
CA GLU A 357 -15.32 -9.41 23.65
C GLU A 357 -16.30 -8.61 24.52
N LYS A 358 -17.01 -9.32 25.41
CA LYS A 358 -17.77 -8.68 26.49
C LYS A 358 -16.80 -8.06 27.47
N SER A 359 -16.75 -6.73 27.51
CA SER A 359 -16.21 -6.00 28.66
C SER A 359 -17.22 -4.93 29.07
N GLU A 360 -17.73 -5.07 30.29
CA GLU A 360 -18.65 -4.14 30.93
C GLU A 360 -17.94 -2.83 31.29
N GLY A 361 -18.53 -1.72 30.85
CA GLY A 361 -18.51 -0.42 31.52
C GLY A 361 -17.19 0.35 31.57
N GLU A 362 -17.06 1.38 30.73
CA GLU A 362 -16.74 2.75 31.15
C GLU A 362 -16.90 3.72 29.96
N SER A 363 -17.71 4.77 30.13
CA SER A 363 -17.86 5.86 29.18
C SER A 363 -16.69 6.84 29.31
N GLY A 364 -15.80 6.88 28.31
CA GLY A 364 -14.71 7.84 28.22
C GLY A 364 -13.98 7.79 26.88
N ASP A 365 -13.77 8.95 26.27
CA ASP A 365 -13.38 9.27 24.88
C ASP A 365 -11.95 8.83 24.42
N VAL A 366 -11.42 7.70 24.88
CA VAL A 366 -10.06 7.24 24.51
C VAL A 366 -10.13 5.91 23.79
N ARG A 367 -10.12 5.95 22.44
CA ARG A 367 -10.01 4.76 21.59
C ARG A 367 -8.61 4.16 21.70
N ASN A 368 -8.48 2.88 22.03
CA ASN A 368 -7.21 2.19 22.00
C ASN A 368 -6.83 1.83 20.54
N LEU A 369 -5.89 2.60 19.98
CA LEU A 369 -5.36 2.40 18.62
C LEU A 369 -4.13 1.46 18.58
N GLY A 370 -3.66 0.97 19.74
CA GLY A 370 -2.36 0.31 19.86
C GLY A 370 -2.26 -1.01 19.12
N LYS A 371 -3.33 -1.82 19.09
CA LYS A 371 -3.29 -3.18 18.54
C LYS A 371 -2.93 -3.23 17.04
N PRO A 372 -3.59 -2.47 16.12
CA PRO A 372 -3.19 -2.44 14.71
C PRO A 372 -1.77 -1.89 14.49
N VAL A 373 -1.38 -0.85 15.25
CA VAL A 373 -0.07 -0.18 15.11
C VAL A 373 1.07 -1.09 15.55
N GLU A 374 0.95 -1.72 16.72
CA GLU A 374 1.94 -2.65 17.25
C GLU A 374 2.12 -3.87 16.33
N LEU A 375 1.03 -4.37 15.77
CA LEU A 375 1.07 -5.49 14.83
C LEU A 375 1.70 -5.11 13.48
N ALA A 376 1.38 -3.94 12.93
CA ALA A 376 2.04 -3.44 11.73
C ALA A 376 3.55 -3.30 11.95
N LYS A 377 3.98 -2.81 13.12
CA LYS A 377 5.39 -2.79 13.52
C LYS A 377 5.98 -4.19 13.61
N LYS A 378 5.27 -5.15 14.22
CA LYS A 378 5.70 -6.55 14.31
C LYS A 378 5.93 -7.16 12.92
N TYR A 379 5.03 -6.91 11.97
CA TYR A 379 5.19 -7.36 10.58
C TYR A 379 6.42 -6.76 9.90
N PHE A 380 6.66 -5.47 10.08
CA PHE A 380 7.86 -4.83 9.58
C PHE A 380 9.14 -5.45 10.18
N ASP A 381 9.18 -5.64 11.51
CA ASP A 381 10.32 -6.25 12.20
C ASP A 381 10.56 -7.71 11.77
N MET A 382 9.50 -8.44 11.39
CA MET A 382 9.56 -9.80 10.83
C MET A 382 10.03 -9.83 9.36
N GLY A 383 10.23 -8.67 8.75
CA GLY A 383 10.72 -8.54 7.39
C GLY A 383 9.62 -8.47 6.32
N ALA A 384 8.38 -8.08 6.65
CA ALA A 384 7.35 -7.82 5.64
C ALA A 384 7.86 -6.82 4.60
N ASP A 385 7.61 -7.12 3.32
CA ASP A 385 7.99 -6.23 2.22
C ASP A 385 7.01 -5.06 2.05
N GLU A 386 5.80 -5.21 2.59
CA GLU A 386 4.69 -4.26 2.59
C GLU A 386 3.69 -4.65 3.68
N VAL A 387 3.01 -3.67 4.26
CA VAL A 387 1.92 -3.89 5.24
C VAL A 387 0.60 -3.33 4.71
N SER A 388 -0.41 -4.17 4.63
CA SER A 388 -1.76 -3.81 4.17
C SER A 388 -2.76 -3.76 5.33
N PHE A 389 -3.52 -2.67 5.40
CA PHE A 389 -4.61 -2.49 6.35
C PHE A 389 -5.96 -2.59 5.63
N LEU A 390 -6.79 -3.56 6.02
CA LEU A 390 -8.17 -3.66 5.57
C LEU A 390 -9.07 -2.95 6.57
N ASN A 391 -9.47 -1.73 6.24
CA ASN A 391 -10.36 -0.90 7.03
C ASN A 391 -11.81 -1.38 6.88
N ILE A 392 -12.28 -2.15 7.85
CA ILE A 392 -13.65 -2.68 7.92
C ILE A 392 -14.44 -1.91 9.02
N THR A 393 -13.95 -0.74 9.43
CA THR A 393 -14.60 0.05 10.48
C THR A 393 -15.92 0.64 9.99
N GLY A 394 -16.88 0.77 10.91
CA GLY A 394 -18.24 1.24 10.63
C GLY A 394 -18.40 2.77 10.56
N TYR A 395 -17.30 3.55 10.55
CA TYR A 395 -17.33 5.01 10.73
C TYR A 395 -17.68 5.80 9.45
N ARG A 396 -18.75 5.39 8.76
CA ARG A 396 -19.13 5.94 7.45
C ARG A 396 -19.57 7.41 7.48
N ASP A 397 -19.99 7.88 8.65
CA ASP A 397 -20.53 9.23 8.83
C ASP A 397 -19.59 10.13 9.68
N THR A 398 -18.39 9.65 10.06
CA THR A 398 -17.45 10.46 10.85
C THR A 398 -16.68 11.43 9.94
N PRO A 399 -16.42 12.68 10.38
CA PRO A 399 -15.58 13.60 9.62
C PRO A 399 -14.23 12.95 9.28
N LEU A 400 -13.80 13.06 8.03
CA LEU A 400 -12.64 12.33 7.50
C LEU A 400 -11.37 12.51 8.35
N LYS A 401 -11.14 13.74 8.85
CA LYS A 401 -9.98 14.06 9.69
C LYS A 401 -9.96 13.34 11.04
N ASP A 402 -11.12 12.88 11.51
CA ASP A 402 -11.34 12.24 12.80
C ASP A 402 -11.56 10.72 12.64
N ALA A 403 -11.41 10.20 11.41
CA ALA A 403 -11.53 8.79 11.11
C ALA A 403 -10.38 8.01 11.79
N PRO A 404 -10.66 6.99 12.64
CA PRO A 404 -9.61 6.28 13.38
C PRO A 404 -8.49 5.68 12.55
N MET A 405 -8.80 5.25 11.32
CA MET A 405 -7.82 4.68 10.40
C MET A 405 -6.74 5.70 9.98
N ILE A 406 -7.07 7.00 9.96
CA ILE A 406 -6.11 8.09 9.74
C ILE A 406 -5.02 8.06 10.81
N ASP A 407 -5.41 7.92 12.07
CA ASP A 407 -4.44 7.90 13.18
C ASP A 407 -3.66 6.58 13.24
N VAL A 408 -4.28 5.44 12.89
CA VAL A 408 -3.55 4.17 12.73
C VAL A 408 -2.41 4.31 11.72
N LEU A 409 -2.66 4.91 10.56
CA LEU A 409 -1.61 5.13 9.54
C LEU A 409 -0.56 6.12 10.03
N LYS A 410 -0.97 7.20 10.70
CA LYS A 410 -0.03 8.19 11.23
C LYS A 410 0.92 7.56 12.24
N LEU A 411 0.40 6.77 13.18
CA LEU A 411 1.19 6.10 14.21
C LEU A 411 2.03 4.96 13.63
N SER A 412 1.48 4.18 12.69
CA SER A 412 2.23 3.08 12.04
C SER A 412 3.42 3.61 11.24
N SER A 413 3.22 4.69 10.47
CA SER A 413 4.27 5.30 9.65
C SER A 413 5.43 5.91 10.45
N GLU A 414 5.30 6.09 11.77
CA GLU A 414 6.41 6.57 12.62
C GLU A 414 7.50 5.52 12.84
N THR A 415 7.16 4.24 12.63
CA THR A 415 8.08 3.12 12.90
C THR A 415 8.17 2.09 11.78
N VAL A 416 7.20 2.06 10.86
CA VAL A 416 7.16 1.13 9.73
C VAL A 416 7.69 1.81 8.47
N PHE A 417 8.90 1.43 8.06
CA PHE A 417 9.63 2.02 6.92
C PHE A 417 9.59 1.10 5.68
N VAL A 418 8.44 0.48 5.45
CA VAL A 418 8.06 -0.24 4.21
C VAL A 418 6.75 0.34 3.69
N PRO A 419 6.33 0.03 2.46
CA PRO A 419 5.06 0.52 1.90
C PRO A 419 3.87 0.13 2.78
N LEU A 420 2.95 1.07 2.94
CA LEU A 420 1.69 0.91 3.64
C LEU A 420 0.53 1.01 2.64
N THR A 421 -0.30 -0.03 2.56
CA THR A 421 -1.51 -0.04 1.73
C THR A 421 -2.73 0.05 2.63
N VAL A 422 -3.72 0.87 2.28
CA VAL A 422 -5.00 0.92 3.01
C VAL A 422 -6.16 0.63 2.07
N GLY A 423 -6.98 -0.37 2.41
CA GLY A 423 -8.20 -0.70 1.69
C GLY A 423 -9.44 -0.45 2.52
N GLY A 424 -10.55 -0.10 1.88
CA GLY A 424 -11.85 0.09 2.54
C GLY A 424 -12.19 1.55 2.82
N GLY A 425 -13.34 1.99 2.31
CA GLY A 425 -13.86 3.35 2.50
C GLY A 425 -13.30 4.41 1.53
N ILE A 426 -12.59 4.00 0.48
CA ILE A 426 -12.01 4.92 -0.53
C ILE A 426 -13.06 5.21 -1.60
N ARG A 427 -14.03 6.06 -1.25
CA ARG A 427 -15.16 6.43 -2.10
C ARG A 427 -15.71 7.80 -1.70
N ASP A 428 -16.56 8.34 -2.56
CA ASP A 428 -17.30 9.56 -2.26
C ASP A 428 -18.23 9.34 -1.05
N PHE A 429 -18.25 10.29 -0.12
CA PHE A 429 -19.17 10.26 1.01
C PHE A 429 -19.43 11.66 1.60
N THR A 430 -20.51 11.78 2.34
CA THR A 430 -20.86 12.99 3.11
C THR A 430 -20.80 12.66 4.59
N ASP A 431 -20.07 13.45 5.37
CA ASP A 431 -19.94 13.24 6.81
C ASP A 431 -21.16 13.73 7.61
N SER A 432 -21.15 13.49 8.92
CA SER A 432 -22.20 13.90 9.86
C SER A 432 -22.41 15.42 9.93
N ASN A 433 -21.44 16.22 9.49
CA ASN A 433 -21.54 17.68 9.43
C ASN A 433 -22.08 18.16 8.08
N GLY A 434 -22.45 17.25 7.18
CA GLY A 434 -22.93 17.57 5.84
C GLY A 434 -21.82 17.95 4.85
N LYS A 435 -20.54 17.76 5.21
CA LYS A 435 -19.43 18.02 4.29
C LYS A 435 -19.26 16.83 3.36
N HIS A 436 -19.34 17.10 2.05
CA HIS A 436 -19.01 16.13 1.02
C HIS A 436 -17.49 16.00 0.83
N TYR A 437 -17.05 14.76 0.63
CA TYR A 437 -15.68 14.40 0.28
C TYR A 437 -15.72 13.52 -0.97
N SER A 438 -14.96 13.90 -2.00
CA SER A 438 -14.68 13.04 -3.15
C SER A 438 -13.70 11.92 -2.78
N SER A 439 -13.76 10.81 -3.49
CA SER A 439 -12.82 9.69 -3.37
C SER A 439 -11.35 10.13 -3.50
N LEU A 440 -11.07 11.12 -4.34
CA LEU A 440 -9.74 11.73 -4.45
C LEU A 440 -9.32 12.45 -3.15
N GLU A 441 -10.20 13.22 -2.52
CA GLU A 441 -9.92 13.86 -1.22
C GLU A 441 -9.73 12.82 -0.11
N VAL A 442 -10.52 11.74 -0.13
CA VAL A 442 -10.37 10.62 0.79
C VAL A 442 -9.01 9.96 0.63
N ALA A 443 -8.63 9.58 -0.59
CA ALA A 443 -7.33 9.00 -0.88
C ALA A 443 -6.18 9.95 -0.49
N SER A 444 -6.31 11.24 -0.81
CA SER A 444 -5.33 12.27 -0.44
C SER A 444 -5.12 12.35 1.08
N ALA A 445 -6.21 12.27 1.86
CA ALA A 445 -6.11 12.25 3.33
C ALA A 445 -5.40 10.99 3.84
N TYR A 446 -5.66 9.83 3.24
CA TYR A 446 -4.96 8.58 3.57
C TYR A 446 -3.47 8.65 3.23
N PHE A 447 -3.10 9.18 2.06
CA PHE A 447 -1.71 9.36 1.66
C PHE A 447 -0.96 10.32 2.61
N ALA A 448 -1.55 11.47 2.91
CA ALA A 448 -1.00 12.44 3.86
C ALA A 448 -0.84 11.86 5.28
N SER A 449 -1.59 10.81 5.60
CA SER A 449 -1.57 10.15 6.91
C SER A 449 -0.57 9.00 7.00
N GLY A 450 0.05 8.59 5.90
CA GLY A 450 1.10 7.57 5.91
C GLY A 450 0.89 6.41 4.93
N ALA A 451 -0.27 6.30 4.28
CA ALA A 451 -0.46 5.32 3.22
C ALA A 451 0.36 5.67 1.98
N ASP A 452 0.84 4.67 1.26
CA ASP A 452 1.50 4.80 -0.04
C ASP A 452 0.59 4.36 -1.18
N LYS A 453 -0.35 3.47 -0.87
CA LYS A 453 -1.33 2.93 -1.81
C LYS A 453 -2.72 2.86 -1.20
N VAL A 454 -3.74 3.04 -2.03
CA VAL A 454 -5.15 2.82 -1.66
C VAL A 454 -5.72 1.64 -2.43
N SER A 455 -6.51 0.82 -1.74
CA SER A 455 -7.17 -0.34 -2.32
C SER A 455 -8.67 -0.11 -2.48
N ILE A 456 -9.15 -0.25 -3.73
CA ILE A 456 -10.55 -0.09 -4.13
C ILE A 456 -11.15 -1.48 -4.38
N GLY A 457 -12.29 -1.77 -3.77
CA GLY A 457 -12.95 -3.09 -3.81
C GLY A 457 -14.24 -3.07 -4.62
N SER A 458 -15.39 -3.11 -3.94
CA SER A 458 -16.72 -3.26 -4.57
C SER A 458 -17.00 -2.27 -5.71
N ASP A 459 -16.62 -1.00 -5.53
CA ASP A 459 -16.85 0.05 -6.53
C ASP A 459 -16.15 -0.24 -7.87
N ALA A 460 -15.02 -0.98 -7.85
CA ALA A 460 -14.30 -1.37 -9.06
C ALA A 460 -15.16 -2.26 -9.98
N VAL A 461 -16.04 -3.09 -9.40
CA VAL A 461 -16.91 -3.98 -10.18
C VAL A 461 -17.95 -3.17 -10.97
N GLU A 462 -18.58 -2.20 -10.32
CA GLU A 462 -19.55 -1.30 -10.96
C GLU A 462 -18.88 -0.41 -12.02
N VAL A 463 -17.66 0.04 -11.74
CA VAL A 463 -16.85 0.80 -12.70
C VAL A 463 -16.52 -0.05 -13.94
N ALA A 464 -16.15 -1.33 -13.78
CA ALA A 464 -15.89 -2.21 -14.92
C ALA A 464 -17.15 -2.48 -15.74
N GLU A 465 -18.30 -2.70 -15.11
CA GLU A 465 -19.57 -2.85 -15.82
C GLU A 465 -19.89 -1.61 -16.67
N LYS A 466 -19.68 -0.41 -16.11
CA LYS A 466 -19.85 0.86 -16.82
C LYS A 466 -18.84 1.01 -17.97
N PHE A 467 -17.59 0.63 -17.75
CA PHE A 467 -16.54 0.64 -18.77
C PHE A 467 -16.91 -0.21 -19.99
N TYR A 468 -17.36 -1.45 -19.78
CA TYR A 468 -17.79 -2.34 -20.86
C TYR A 468 -19.10 -1.85 -21.52
N ALA A 469 -20.04 -1.31 -20.74
CA ALA A 469 -21.25 -0.68 -21.28
C ALA A 469 -20.93 0.55 -22.14
N ASN A 470 -19.80 1.22 -21.88
CA ASN A 470 -19.29 2.37 -22.60
C ASN A 470 -18.26 2.00 -23.68
N ASN A 471 -18.38 0.82 -24.30
CA ASN A 471 -17.51 0.34 -25.38
C ASN A 471 -16.01 0.36 -25.00
N GLU A 472 -15.70 -0.08 -23.79
CA GLU A 472 -14.32 -0.12 -23.27
C GLU A 472 -13.64 1.25 -23.18
N GLN A 473 -14.40 2.28 -22.82
CA GLN A 473 -13.88 3.63 -22.59
C GLN A 473 -14.18 4.08 -21.16
N GLY A 474 -13.14 4.57 -20.50
CA GLY A 474 -13.30 5.37 -19.28
C GLY A 474 -13.96 6.71 -19.59
N ASP A 475 -14.59 7.30 -18.58
CA ASP A 475 -15.22 8.63 -18.68
C ASP A 475 -14.53 9.68 -17.81
N GLY A 476 -13.40 9.31 -17.19
CA GLY A 476 -12.58 10.18 -16.33
C GLY A 476 -13.17 10.43 -14.95
N THR A 477 -14.27 9.76 -14.58
CA THR A 477 -15.01 10.06 -13.33
C THR A 477 -14.80 9.04 -12.23
N SER A 478 -14.28 7.86 -12.52
CA SER A 478 -14.10 6.83 -11.50
C SER A 478 -13.03 7.22 -10.48
N SER A 479 -13.13 6.66 -9.26
CA SER A 479 -12.08 6.81 -8.25
C SER A 479 -10.74 6.26 -8.73
N ILE A 480 -10.75 5.21 -9.58
CA ILE A 480 -9.55 4.65 -10.21
C ILE A 480 -8.86 5.73 -11.06
N GLU A 481 -9.57 6.29 -12.04
CA GLU A 481 -9.03 7.28 -12.98
C GLU A 481 -8.58 8.55 -12.26
N THR A 482 -9.41 9.09 -11.36
CA THR A 482 -9.12 10.36 -10.68
C THR A 482 -7.91 10.26 -9.75
N ILE A 483 -7.77 9.15 -9.01
CA ILE A 483 -6.63 8.92 -8.11
C ILE A 483 -5.37 8.62 -8.93
N SER A 484 -5.45 7.75 -9.96
CA SER A 484 -4.28 7.42 -10.79
C SER A 484 -3.78 8.62 -11.58
N ASN A 485 -4.66 9.50 -12.06
CA ASN A 485 -4.25 10.71 -12.77
C ASN A 485 -3.48 11.69 -11.88
N ARG A 486 -3.80 11.76 -10.59
CA ARG A 486 -3.11 12.65 -9.62
C ARG A 486 -1.84 12.01 -9.05
N TYR A 487 -1.92 10.75 -8.66
CA TYR A 487 -0.90 10.06 -7.86
C TYR A 487 -0.12 8.96 -8.63
N GLY A 488 -0.44 8.76 -9.91
CA GLY A 488 0.11 7.68 -10.73
C GLY A 488 -0.62 6.36 -10.48
N SER A 489 -0.57 5.46 -11.46
CA SER A 489 -1.20 4.14 -11.37
C SER A 489 -0.70 3.34 -10.17
N GLN A 490 0.59 3.48 -9.84
CA GLN A 490 1.24 2.82 -8.72
C GLN A 490 0.59 3.07 -7.34
N ALA A 491 -0.25 4.10 -7.22
CA ALA A 491 -0.95 4.43 -5.97
C ALA A 491 -2.31 3.70 -5.83
N VAL A 492 -2.80 3.05 -6.89
CA VAL A 492 -4.14 2.46 -6.96
C VAL A 492 -4.04 0.93 -7.07
N VAL A 493 -4.53 0.25 -6.03
CA VAL A 493 -4.66 -1.21 -5.95
C VAL A 493 -6.13 -1.59 -6.09
N ILE A 494 -6.44 -2.64 -6.84
CA ILE A 494 -7.81 -3.17 -6.95
C ILE A 494 -7.92 -4.48 -6.19
N SER A 495 -8.78 -4.51 -5.18
CA SER A 495 -9.14 -5.74 -4.48
C SER A 495 -10.27 -6.46 -5.21
N ILE A 496 -9.95 -7.61 -5.81
CA ILE A 496 -10.91 -8.47 -6.50
C ILE A 496 -11.25 -9.66 -5.60
N ASP A 497 -12.55 -9.89 -5.38
CA ASP A 497 -13.07 -10.99 -4.55
C ASP A 497 -13.85 -11.99 -5.42
N PRO A 498 -13.18 -12.88 -6.15
CA PRO A 498 -13.82 -13.84 -7.03
C PRO A 498 -14.16 -15.15 -6.32
N ARG A 499 -15.14 -15.85 -6.87
CA ARG A 499 -15.46 -17.25 -6.56
C ARG A 499 -15.58 -18.07 -7.83
N ARG A 500 -15.16 -19.32 -7.78
CA ARG A 500 -15.20 -20.25 -8.91
C ARG A 500 -16.63 -20.61 -9.29
N LYS A 501 -16.93 -20.54 -10.58
CA LYS A 501 -18.18 -21.00 -11.20
C LYS A 501 -17.84 -22.03 -12.26
N TYR A 502 -18.28 -23.26 -12.00
CA TYR A 502 -18.12 -24.37 -12.93
C TYR A 502 -19.08 -24.26 -14.11
N GLU A 503 -18.65 -24.78 -15.25
CA GLU A 503 -19.41 -24.75 -16.50
C GLU A 503 -19.16 -26.00 -17.34
N THR A 504 -20.20 -26.43 -18.05
CA THR A 504 -20.20 -27.61 -18.92
C THR A 504 -19.59 -27.33 -20.29
N ASP A 505 -19.90 -26.18 -20.87
CA ASP A 505 -19.36 -25.67 -22.14
C ASP A 505 -18.94 -24.20 -21.95
N PRO A 506 -17.69 -23.81 -22.27
CA PRO A 506 -17.24 -22.43 -22.13
C PRO A 506 -18.10 -21.40 -22.88
N LYS A 507 -18.90 -21.81 -23.87
CA LYS A 507 -19.85 -20.94 -24.60
C LYS A 507 -21.08 -20.52 -23.80
N ASN A 508 -21.36 -21.18 -22.67
CA ASN A 508 -22.52 -20.87 -21.82
C ASN A 508 -22.33 -19.59 -21.01
N THR A 509 -21.12 -19.01 -21.00
CA THR A 509 -20.82 -17.74 -20.37
C THR A 509 -20.13 -16.81 -21.36
N LYS A 510 -20.39 -15.50 -21.22
CA LYS A 510 -19.65 -14.46 -21.94
C LYS A 510 -18.26 -14.22 -21.34
N ASN A 511 -18.06 -14.63 -20.10
CA ASN A 511 -16.83 -14.36 -19.34
C ASN A 511 -15.75 -15.38 -19.71
N LYS A 512 -14.48 -15.01 -19.54
CA LYS A 512 -13.34 -15.88 -19.80
C LYS A 512 -13.46 -17.15 -18.96
N CYS A 513 -13.62 -18.25 -19.68
CA CYS A 513 -13.75 -19.58 -19.12
C CYS A 513 -12.50 -20.39 -19.47
N ILE A 514 -11.97 -21.14 -18.50
CA ILE A 514 -10.78 -21.99 -18.64
C ILE A 514 -11.16 -23.44 -18.37
N GLU A 515 -10.44 -24.38 -18.97
CA GLU A 515 -10.51 -25.79 -18.56
C GLU A 515 -9.75 -25.95 -17.24
N THR A 516 -10.40 -26.54 -16.22
CA THR A 516 -9.76 -26.74 -14.91
C THR A 516 -8.95 -28.03 -14.90
N LYS A 517 -7.73 -27.91 -14.36
CA LYS A 517 -6.84 -29.02 -13.98
C LYS A 517 -7.05 -29.46 -12.53
N ARG A 518 -7.87 -28.73 -11.75
CA ARG A 518 -8.30 -29.13 -10.41
C ARG A 518 -9.41 -30.18 -10.51
N LYS A 519 -10.08 -30.45 -9.38
CA LYS A 519 -11.23 -31.36 -9.33
C LYS A 519 -12.36 -30.82 -10.21
N LEU A 520 -12.97 -31.73 -10.97
CA LEU A 520 -14.18 -31.45 -11.74
C LEU A 520 -15.28 -30.86 -10.86
N GLY A 521 -16.18 -30.10 -11.49
CA GLY A 521 -17.35 -29.57 -10.82
C GLY A 521 -18.24 -30.68 -10.24
N PRO A 522 -19.19 -30.35 -9.35
CA PRO A 522 -20.04 -31.33 -8.68
C PRO A 522 -20.80 -32.28 -9.62
N ASN A 523 -21.06 -31.85 -10.86
CA ASN A 523 -21.77 -32.62 -11.88
C ASN A 523 -20.84 -33.08 -13.03
N GLY A 524 -19.52 -33.03 -12.84
CA GLY A 524 -18.53 -33.41 -13.85
C GLY A 524 -18.14 -32.28 -14.81
N GLU A 525 -18.48 -31.03 -14.49
CA GLU A 525 -18.07 -29.85 -15.26
C GLU A 525 -16.55 -29.74 -15.35
N LYS A 526 -16.03 -29.51 -16.57
CA LYS A 526 -14.58 -29.43 -16.85
C LYS A 526 -14.08 -28.00 -17.01
N TYR A 527 -14.97 -27.04 -17.15
CA TYR A 527 -14.63 -25.64 -17.32
C TYR A 527 -15.03 -24.82 -16.11
N CYS A 528 -14.41 -23.67 -15.96
CA CYS A 528 -14.80 -22.69 -14.95
C CYS A 528 -14.41 -21.27 -15.34
N TRP A 529 -15.15 -20.32 -14.78
CA TRP A 529 -14.79 -18.90 -14.73
C TRP A 529 -14.88 -18.42 -13.29
N PHE A 530 -14.36 -17.22 -13.01
CA PHE A 530 -14.23 -16.72 -11.64
C PHE A 530 -15.11 -15.48 -11.46
N GLN A 531 -16.30 -15.69 -10.92
CA GLN A 531 -17.31 -14.66 -10.75
C GLN A 531 -16.90 -13.65 -9.69
N CYS A 532 -16.85 -12.37 -10.04
CA CYS A 532 -16.60 -11.28 -9.09
C CYS A 532 -17.78 -11.07 -8.14
N THR A 533 -17.46 -10.60 -6.94
CA THR A 533 -18.44 -10.26 -5.91
C THR A 533 -18.25 -8.85 -5.39
N ILE A 534 -19.31 -8.30 -4.80
CA ILE A 534 -19.32 -7.00 -4.12
C ILE A 534 -19.87 -7.16 -2.69
N LYS A 535 -19.82 -6.07 -1.93
CA LYS A 535 -20.30 -5.99 -0.53
C LYS A 535 -19.60 -7.01 0.38
N GLY A 536 -18.32 -7.26 0.13
CA GLY A 536 -17.49 -8.23 0.86
C GLY A 536 -17.96 -9.67 0.64
N GLY A 537 -17.97 -10.14 -0.60
CA GLY A 537 -18.29 -11.53 -0.94
C GLY A 537 -19.78 -11.89 -1.06
N ARG A 538 -20.68 -11.04 -0.55
CA ARG A 538 -22.10 -11.40 -0.34
C ARG A 538 -22.97 -11.36 -1.59
N GLU A 539 -22.61 -10.55 -2.58
CA GLU A 539 -23.39 -10.39 -3.81
C GLU A 539 -22.51 -10.70 -5.02
N GLY A 540 -22.94 -11.60 -5.90
CA GLY A 540 -22.22 -11.90 -7.14
C GLY A 540 -22.68 -11.02 -8.30
N ARG A 541 -21.75 -10.69 -9.19
CA ARG A 541 -22.03 -9.92 -10.42
C ARG A 541 -21.75 -10.78 -11.64
N ASP A 542 -22.39 -10.48 -12.77
CA ASP A 542 -22.17 -11.20 -14.03
C ASP A 542 -20.97 -10.63 -14.80
N ILE A 543 -19.82 -10.66 -14.13
CA ILE A 543 -18.51 -10.27 -14.64
C ILE A 543 -17.44 -11.15 -13.99
N GLY A 544 -16.48 -11.61 -14.79
CA GLY A 544 -15.36 -12.42 -14.30
C GLY A 544 -14.19 -11.57 -13.78
N ALA A 545 -13.32 -12.20 -12.98
CA ALA A 545 -12.08 -11.60 -12.50
C ALA A 545 -11.14 -11.18 -13.65
N TYR A 546 -11.18 -11.94 -14.76
CA TYR A 546 -10.43 -11.64 -15.97
C TYR A 546 -10.87 -10.31 -16.59
N GLU A 547 -12.17 -10.14 -16.82
CA GLU A 547 -12.75 -8.92 -17.39
C GLU A 547 -12.54 -7.72 -16.46
N LEU A 548 -12.78 -7.91 -15.16
CA LEU A 548 -12.57 -6.85 -14.19
C LEU A 548 -11.12 -6.37 -14.16
N ALA A 549 -10.14 -7.27 -14.15
CA ALA A 549 -8.72 -6.90 -14.11
C ALA A 549 -8.31 -6.08 -15.35
N ILE A 550 -8.76 -6.48 -16.55
CA ILE A 550 -8.47 -5.76 -17.80
C ILE A 550 -9.09 -4.35 -17.77
N ALA A 551 -10.35 -4.22 -17.35
CA ALA A 551 -11.00 -2.92 -17.25
C ALA A 551 -10.24 -1.99 -16.29
N MET A 552 -9.83 -2.53 -15.13
CA MET A 552 -9.12 -1.74 -14.12
C MET A 552 -7.74 -1.28 -14.58
N GLU A 553 -6.98 -2.13 -15.25
CA GLU A 553 -5.71 -1.73 -15.85
C GLU A 553 -5.90 -0.59 -16.86
N LYS A 554 -6.88 -0.72 -17.76
CA LYS A 554 -7.18 0.30 -18.77
C LYS A 554 -7.61 1.63 -18.17
N LEU A 555 -8.23 1.61 -16.98
CA LEU A 555 -8.68 2.79 -16.25
C LEU A 555 -7.59 3.41 -15.35
N GLY A 556 -6.41 2.80 -15.26
CA GLY A 556 -5.26 3.37 -14.56
C GLY A 556 -4.92 2.73 -13.22
N ALA A 557 -5.49 1.57 -12.87
CA ALA A 557 -5.00 0.78 -11.75
C ALA A 557 -3.54 0.37 -11.99
N GLY A 558 -2.73 0.33 -10.94
CA GLY A 558 -1.32 -0.07 -11.03
C GLY A 558 -1.00 -1.38 -10.34
N GLU A 559 -1.97 -2.05 -9.71
CA GLU A 559 -1.78 -3.33 -9.04
C GLU A 559 -3.14 -4.01 -8.78
N ILE A 560 -3.19 -5.35 -8.89
CA ILE A 560 -4.35 -6.16 -8.55
C ILE A 560 -4.06 -6.95 -7.27
N LEU A 561 -4.87 -6.73 -6.23
CA LEU A 561 -4.99 -7.60 -5.07
C LEU A 561 -6.03 -8.68 -5.36
N LEU A 562 -5.57 -9.87 -5.74
CA LEU A 562 -6.44 -10.96 -6.17
C LEU A 562 -6.70 -11.92 -5.01
N ASN A 563 -7.82 -11.72 -4.32
CA ASN A 563 -8.30 -12.64 -3.29
C ASN A 563 -8.91 -13.90 -3.94
N CYS A 564 -9.26 -14.88 -3.12
CA CYS A 564 -9.99 -16.07 -3.56
C CYS A 564 -10.96 -16.50 -2.47
N ILE A 565 -12.26 -16.29 -2.68
CA ILE A 565 -13.29 -16.60 -1.67
C ILE A 565 -13.27 -18.09 -1.30
N ASP A 566 -13.04 -18.97 -2.28
CA ASP A 566 -13.08 -20.41 -2.08
C ASP A 566 -11.90 -20.93 -1.24
N GLU A 567 -10.76 -20.24 -1.25
CA GLU A 567 -9.56 -20.62 -0.50
C GLU A 567 -9.37 -19.81 0.79
N ASP A 568 -10.19 -18.79 1.03
CA ASP A 568 -10.02 -17.92 2.19
C ASP A 568 -10.19 -18.69 3.52
N GLY A 569 -9.23 -18.50 4.41
CA GLY A 569 -9.13 -19.24 5.68
C GLY A 569 -8.87 -20.76 5.58
N GLN A 570 -8.80 -21.36 4.38
CA GLN A 570 -8.70 -22.82 4.24
C GLN A 570 -7.29 -23.37 4.51
N GLY A 571 -6.25 -22.56 4.26
CA GLY A 571 -4.86 -22.98 4.44
C GLY A 571 -4.34 -23.98 3.39
N ASN A 572 -5.06 -24.17 2.27
CA ASN A 572 -4.72 -25.14 1.22
C ASN A 572 -3.72 -24.63 0.15
N GLY A 573 -3.25 -23.39 0.29
CA GLY A 573 -2.47 -22.69 -0.74
C GLY A 573 -3.33 -21.76 -1.61
N PHE A 574 -2.66 -20.99 -2.46
CA PHE A 574 -3.33 -20.03 -3.37
C PHE A 574 -3.97 -20.76 -4.57
N ASP A 575 -5.03 -20.21 -5.15
CA ASP A 575 -5.60 -20.75 -6.39
C ASP A 575 -4.72 -20.38 -7.60
N HIS A 576 -3.82 -21.28 -7.99
CA HIS A 576 -2.88 -21.04 -9.10
C HIS A 576 -3.57 -20.84 -10.45
N GLU A 577 -4.75 -21.42 -10.70
CA GLU A 577 -5.47 -21.23 -11.96
C GLU A 577 -6.04 -19.82 -12.06
N LEU A 578 -6.61 -19.32 -10.96
CA LEU A 578 -7.09 -17.95 -10.84
C LEU A 578 -5.93 -16.95 -11.01
N VAL A 579 -4.85 -17.13 -10.24
CA VAL A 579 -3.69 -16.25 -10.28
C VAL A 579 -3.08 -16.22 -11.68
N LYS A 580 -2.92 -17.38 -12.32
CA LYS A 580 -2.43 -17.47 -13.70
C LYS A 580 -3.37 -16.77 -14.68
N MET A 581 -4.66 -17.04 -14.60
CA MET A 581 -5.65 -16.48 -15.54
C MET A 581 -5.63 -14.95 -15.51
N VAL A 582 -5.53 -14.34 -14.33
CA VAL A 582 -5.50 -12.88 -14.18
C VAL A 582 -4.12 -12.31 -14.52
N ALA A 583 -3.03 -12.94 -14.04
CA ALA A 583 -1.68 -12.46 -14.33
C ALA A 583 -1.30 -12.53 -15.82
N ASP A 584 -1.85 -13.49 -16.57
CA ASP A 584 -1.67 -13.56 -18.03
C ASP A 584 -2.55 -12.51 -18.77
N ALA A 585 -3.57 -11.96 -18.12
CA ALA A 585 -4.55 -11.05 -18.74
C ALA A 585 -4.13 -9.58 -18.73
N VAL A 586 -3.30 -9.18 -17.76
CA VAL A 586 -2.90 -7.79 -17.52
C VAL A 586 -1.38 -7.63 -17.51
N LYS A 587 -0.91 -6.40 -17.68
CA LYS A 587 0.51 -6.01 -17.59
C LYS A 587 0.83 -5.20 -16.33
N ILE A 588 -0.10 -5.13 -15.38
CA ILE A 588 0.12 -4.59 -14.03
C ILE A 588 0.38 -5.72 -13.01
N PRO A 589 1.13 -5.46 -11.91
CA PRO A 589 1.41 -6.44 -10.87
C PRO A 589 0.15 -7.12 -10.31
N VAL A 590 0.21 -8.44 -10.15
CA VAL A 590 -0.83 -9.25 -9.50
C VAL A 590 -0.30 -9.83 -8.18
N ILE A 591 -1.02 -9.55 -7.10
CA ILE A 591 -0.80 -10.09 -5.76
C ILE A 591 -1.72 -11.30 -5.57
N ALA A 592 -1.17 -12.48 -5.32
CA ALA A 592 -1.94 -13.64 -4.89
C ALA A 592 -2.35 -13.49 -3.42
N SER A 593 -3.63 -13.65 -3.10
CA SER A 593 -4.18 -13.55 -1.76
C SER A 593 -5.21 -14.66 -1.51
N SER A 594 -5.49 -14.92 -0.23
CA SER A 594 -6.36 -16.01 0.28
C SER A 594 -5.81 -17.43 0.06
N GLY A 595 -5.79 -18.24 1.12
CA GLY A 595 -5.41 -19.66 1.06
C GLY A 595 -4.06 -20.04 1.66
N ALA A 596 -3.16 -19.09 1.91
CA ALA A 596 -1.85 -19.40 2.50
C ALA A 596 -1.96 -20.01 3.91
N GLY A 597 -1.54 -21.27 4.06
CA GLY A 597 -1.38 -21.99 5.34
C GLY A 597 0.05 -22.36 5.76
N HIS A 598 1.05 -22.23 4.88
CA HIS A 598 2.40 -22.78 5.05
C HIS A 598 3.42 -21.95 4.23
N PRO A 599 4.70 -21.79 4.67
CA PRO A 599 5.74 -21.08 3.91
C PRO A 599 5.82 -21.49 2.43
N ARG A 600 5.77 -22.79 2.18
CA ARG A 600 5.86 -23.40 0.85
C ARG A 600 4.83 -22.89 -0.16
N HIS A 601 3.64 -22.46 0.29
CA HIS A 601 2.61 -21.95 -0.63
C HIS A 601 3.06 -20.68 -1.36
N PHE A 602 3.96 -19.89 -0.75
CA PHE A 602 4.57 -18.72 -1.40
C PHE A 602 5.50 -19.16 -2.53
N SER A 603 6.42 -20.09 -2.25
CA SER A 603 7.33 -20.64 -3.26
C SER A 603 6.58 -21.34 -4.40
N GLU A 604 5.51 -22.06 -4.08
CA GLU A 604 4.68 -22.77 -5.05
C GLU A 604 3.94 -21.82 -6.00
N VAL A 605 3.31 -20.75 -5.49
CA VAL A 605 2.60 -19.81 -6.38
C VAL A 605 3.56 -19.05 -7.29
N PHE A 606 4.72 -18.63 -6.78
CA PHE A 606 5.73 -17.95 -7.60
C PHE A 606 6.40 -18.88 -8.62
N GLY A 607 6.58 -20.16 -8.27
CA GLY A 607 7.10 -21.17 -9.20
C GLY A 607 6.08 -21.58 -10.27
N ALA A 608 4.81 -21.72 -9.89
CA ALA A 608 3.73 -22.11 -10.81
C ALA A 608 3.29 -20.95 -11.72
N VAL A 609 3.35 -19.71 -11.22
CA VAL A 609 2.95 -18.50 -11.94
C VAL A 609 4.06 -17.45 -11.85
N PRO A 610 5.07 -17.49 -12.74
CA PRO A 610 6.18 -16.53 -12.72
C PRO A 610 5.76 -15.05 -12.81
N ALA A 611 4.62 -14.77 -13.46
CA ALA A 611 4.03 -13.43 -13.57
C ALA A 611 3.39 -12.93 -12.25
N CYS A 612 3.15 -13.81 -11.27
CA CYS A 612 2.71 -13.41 -9.93
C CYS A 612 3.80 -12.56 -9.28
N SER A 613 3.44 -11.32 -8.92
CA SER A 613 4.40 -10.30 -8.49
C SER A 613 4.57 -10.28 -6.96
N ALA A 614 3.55 -10.70 -6.23
CA ALA A 614 3.56 -10.77 -4.78
C ALA A 614 2.57 -11.81 -4.25
N ALA A 615 2.74 -12.18 -2.98
CA ALA A 615 1.79 -13.02 -2.27
C ALA A 615 1.50 -12.38 -0.90
N LEU A 616 0.23 -12.38 -0.53
CA LEU A 616 -0.29 -11.77 0.69
C LEU A 616 -0.86 -12.84 1.61
N ALA A 617 -0.53 -12.73 2.88
CA ALA A 617 -1.22 -13.49 3.92
C ALA A 617 -1.57 -12.61 5.12
N ALA A 618 -2.64 -13.02 5.80
CA ALA A 618 -3.14 -12.34 6.99
C ALA A 618 -3.10 -13.32 8.18
N GLY A 619 -4.07 -14.24 8.29
CA GLY A 619 -4.30 -15.08 9.47
C GLY A 619 -3.06 -15.81 10.01
N ILE A 620 -2.28 -16.46 9.14
CA ILE A 620 -1.10 -17.24 9.56
C ILE A 620 -0.01 -16.40 10.22
N PHE A 621 0.15 -15.13 9.82
CA PHE A 621 1.11 -14.20 10.42
C PHE A 621 0.57 -13.64 11.75
N HIS A 622 -0.72 -13.32 11.83
CA HIS A 622 -1.36 -12.86 13.07
C HIS A 622 -1.29 -13.88 14.20
N ARG A 623 -1.44 -15.16 13.85
CA ARG A 623 -1.50 -16.28 14.79
C ARG A 623 -0.13 -16.86 15.13
N ASP A 624 0.94 -16.29 14.55
CA ASP A 624 2.32 -16.79 14.70
C ASP A 624 2.47 -18.28 14.30
N GLU A 625 1.60 -18.76 13.39
CA GLU A 625 1.67 -20.12 12.84
C GLU A 625 2.79 -20.23 11.80
N VAL A 626 2.98 -19.13 11.07
CA VAL A 626 4.03 -18.93 10.07
C VAL A 626 4.54 -17.52 10.24
N THR A 627 5.83 -17.30 10.08
CA THR A 627 6.45 -15.97 10.05
C THR A 627 6.79 -15.56 8.62
N VAL A 628 6.84 -14.25 8.38
CA VAL A 628 7.32 -13.72 7.09
C VAL A 628 8.74 -14.21 6.78
N LYS A 629 9.58 -14.30 7.82
CA LYS A 629 10.95 -14.80 7.70
C LYS A 629 10.99 -16.25 7.18
N GLU A 630 10.15 -17.14 7.70
CA GLU A 630 10.09 -18.53 7.23
C GLU A 630 9.64 -18.62 5.76
N CYS A 631 8.67 -17.81 5.34
CA CYS A 631 8.29 -17.72 3.93
C CYS A 631 9.48 -17.30 3.06
N LYS A 632 10.21 -16.27 3.47
CA LYS A 632 11.36 -15.75 2.73
C LYS A 632 12.54 -16.72 2.70
N GLU A 633 12.80 -17.44 3.79
CA GLU A 633 13.81 -18.49 3.83
C GLU A 633 13.46 -19.65 2.90
N ASP A 634 12.19 -20.06 2.83
CA ASP A 634 11.71 -21.09 1.90
C ASP A 634 11.80 -20.63 0.43
N MET A 635 11.41 -19.38 0.15
CA MET A 635 11.54 -18.76 -1.18
C MET A 635 13.00 -18.69 -1.63
N ALA A 636 13.91 -18.24 -0.77
CA ALA A 636 15.34 -18.19 -1.06
C ALA A 636 15.93 -19.58 -1.30
N LYS A 637 15.55 -20.59 -0.50
CA LYS A 637 15.94 -22.00 -0.73
C LYS A 637 15.42 -22.55 -2.06
N SER A 638 14.26 -22.07 -2.50
CA SER A 638 13.66 -22.40 -3.81
C SER A 638 14.27 -21.60 -4.97
N GLY A 639 15.30 -20.77 -4.72
CA GLY A 639 15.99 -19.99 -5.74
C GLY A 639 15.25 -18.73 -6.19
N LEU A 640 14.24 -18.28 -5.46
CA LEU A 640 13.45 -17.10 -5.80
C LEU A 640 14.16 -15.81 -5.33
N PRO A 641 14.18 -14.74 -6.16
CA PRO A 641 14.64 -13.42 -5.74
C PRO A 641 13.87 -12.95 -4.51
N THR A 642 14.58 -12.69 -3.40
CA THR A 642 13.95 -12.41 -2.10
C THR A 642 14.73 -11.29 -1.37
N ARG A 643 14.02 -10.41 -0.65
CA ARG A 643 14.61 -9.47 0.32
C ARG A 643 14.76 -10.15 1.66
N LEU A 644 15.98 -10.29 2.17
CA LEU A 644 16.27 -10.98 3.43
C LEU A 644 16.63 -10.02 4.56
#